data_AF-S7PSV9-F1
#
_entry.id   AF-S7PSV9-F1
#
_cell.length_a   1.000
_cell.length_b   1.000
_cell.length_c   1.000
_cell.angle_alpha   90.00
_cell.angle_beta   90.00
_cell.angle_gamma   90.00
#
_symmetry.space_group_name_H-M   'P 1'
#
loop_
_entity.id
_entity.type
_entity.pdbx_description
1 polymer ?
#
loop_
_entity_poly.entity_id
_entity_poly.type
_entity_poly.pdbx_seq_one_letter_code
_entity_poly.pdbx_strand_id
1 'polypeptide(L)'
;MFVTIIAGTAETVRTVQVPGTVTLDRISPLRPETYADPLMAPSSSKLSPTPAYIETSLGERYLRYGVNECAHPLWPRGDALVVLIMVDKDSITEKIAQYKARELPTDARTPAEVEKAGYVQLEPGMAVFLRIVKTDTDKGTDMDAKEDDLQGWVTNEGILRQHNLATDETMERMAKTVEEVLGPADERSESPPSLVDRKWTGGIAFERRLYRDNSKPYNHQGNRCYSIGYTVEKQTALAHPGKNMQYDPKTAPEEDIRIKLLQTVTEYGGLAMKLAPQERTDLMETYGLERKVPPLGHENNRFFWTGCQINVSRPIADDGRDGFAQDLGRAADIHPDGHDQLGSFTQLVVLTPTPAQCSSAFFFLLEFGLYIIMEYATTLAFSGRRLHSRLPSVAPRGIPDVPKDVYSVVAVLYQTDKLTRIEECVLNVYTDPRRDKQKHVQVTPETWKPVAAIARHEHATIAQDGHVVGGNRQPEYLLTLLSGTVRQAVNHDQRFEIRIDPGTLARGATVYDRETGEQIEIDETRVDVARTAEITKCWEDITRHQRLLLGGHEAVDGRLPSRAPPRDVRVPQAEPTQSLNLRPGTRKERDVEQLDEEEESDEDEESDEDAASTGVHPRPRKRKDRDEETNEPEPEETIQGKGKGRQMNEDLPDRPTKRPNDGGEASSSTNSGRQLRSQTRKENETGEADTLQIDEQAKILVLLDKNKLQQEIQRLTAIAPSAKTNLRSIYGLPSISQLAAISTSLLTFAYQESDNIEASEMAMNLPGIWAKLHKADKNISSMAIVDRILKHTILVGTWKAWRFLEIDCRNACEDVLFEKKINWLAKLTRTIYDHQTDRQPYVLELDSQGTLPQLVPPSIKKIKPTTACRVGSNAIEHAVSVTLDTLGEWLGYPRKGGKEALWRKQGSLLNILVSLTGNSHLFFLEDTWVAYQNPKKAIFPGTSGRDITDQVWTKLEDVLEHKMNAQGYEEIKALVEEVGKAWSPHVTKLQAIHQAKQNGQ
;
A
#
# COMPACT_ATOMS: atom_id res chain seq x y z
N MET A 1 -56.39 40.41 -12.19
CA MET A 1 -57.69 40.64 -11.51
C MET A 1 -57.46 40.50 -10.01
N PHE A 2 -58.06 41.37 -9.17
CA PHE A 2 -58.43 41.23 -7.74
C PHE A 2 -57.58 40.37 -6.76
N VAL A 3 -57.26 40.77 -5.51
CA VAL A 3 -57.36 42.08 -4.81
C VAL A 3 -56.48 42.09 -3.53
N THR A 4 -56.24 43.30 -3.00
CA THR A 4 -55.39 43.73 -1.85
C THR A 4 -55.91 43.39 -0.42
N ILE A 5 -55.01 43.41 0.60
CA ILE A 5 -55.10 43.98 1.99
C ILE A 5 -53.94 43.36 2.83
N ILE A 6 -52.86 44.02 3.29
CA ILE A 6 -52.59 45.21 4.17
C ILE A 6 -52.52 44.90 5.69
N ALA A 7 -51.31 45.00 6.26
CA ALA A 7 -50.91 45.70 7.53
C ALA A 7 -49.53 45.16 8.00
N GLY A 8 -48.42 45.91 7.95
CA GLY A 8 -47.90 46.78 9.04
C GLY A 8 -46.78 46.05 9.82
N THR A 9 -45.64 46.61 10.24
CA THR A 9 -45.13 48.01 10.31
C THR A 9 -43.60 48.06 10.06
N ALA A 10 -43.04 49.24 9.83
CA ALA A 10 -41.67 49.43 9.32
C ALA A 10 -40.56 49.45 10.38
N GLU A 11 -39.32 49.09 9.99
CA GLU A 11 -38.17 49.96 10.26
C GLU A 11 -36.99 49.80 9.26
N THR A 12 -36.58 50.97 8.77
CA THR A 12 -35.39 51.40 8.00
C THR A 12 -34.20 50.43 7.80
N VAL A 13 -33.97 49.97 6.56
CA VAL A 13 -32.65 49.53 6.07
C VAL A 13 -32.30 50.24 4.76
N ARG A 14 -31.05 50.69 4.63
CA ARG A 14 -30.55 51.43 3.45
C ARG A 14 -30.43 50.52 2.23
N THR A 15 -30.96 50.99 1.11
CA THR A 15 -30.87 50.31 -0.19
C THR A 15 -29.47 50.45 -0.78
N VAL A 16 -28.81 49.34 -1.07
CA VAL A 16 -27.75 49.26 -2.09
C VAL A 16 -28.35 48.51 -3.28
N GLN A 17 -28.38 49.15 -4.45
CA GLN A 17 -28.87 48.51 -5.66
C GLN A 17 -27.79 47.58 -6.23
N VAL A 18 -28.13 46.30 -6.41
CA VAL A 18 -27.45 45.39 -7.33
C VAL A 18 -28.46 44.98 -8.40
N PRO A 19 -28.20 45.25 -9.70
CA PRO A 19 -29.08 44.84 -10.78
C PRO A 19 -28.76 43.41 -11.25
N GLY A 20 -29.79 42.63 -11.58
CA GLY A 20 -29.66 41.39 -12.36
C GLY A 20 -29.82 40.09 -11.57
N THR A 21 -31.07 39.69 -11.31
CA THR A 21 -31.41 38.28 -11.12
C THR A 21 -31.22 37.54 -12.44
N VAL A 22 -30.24 36.63 -12.50
CA VAL A 22 -30.09 35.68 -13.62
C VAL A 22 -30.89 34.42 -13.28
N THR A 23 -31.92 34.13 -14.07
CA THR A 23 -32.62 32.84 -14.02
C THR A 23 -31.76 31.75 -14.64
N LEU A 24 -31.55 30.66 -13.91
CA LEU A 24 -30.88 29.45 -14.39
C LEU A 24 -31.82 28.65 -15.32
N ASP A 25 -32.00 29.14 -16.55
CA ASP A 25 -32.69 28.38 -17.59
C ASP A 25 -31.76 27.31 -18.19
N ARG A 26 -32.10 26.05 -17.91
CA ARG A 26 -31.81 24.84 -18.71
C ARG A 26 -30.51 24.83 -19.52
N ILE A 27 -29.47 24.22 -18.96
CA ILE A 27 -28.39 23.62 -19.75
C ILE A 27 -29.00 22.52 -20.63
N SER A 28 -29.22 22.84 -21.91
CA SER A 28 -29.46 21.83 -22.96
C SER A 28 -28.13 21.19 -23.35
N PRO A 29 -28.12 19.93 -23.84
CA PRO A 29 -26.90 19.33 -24.34
C PRO A 29 -26.35 20.18 -25.49
N LEU A 30 -25.11 20.67 -25.32
CA LEU A 30 -24.39 21.43 -26.34
C LEU A 30 -24.26 20.57 -27.60
N ARG A 31 -24.98 20.96 -28.66
CA ARG A 31 -24.54 20.64 -30.01
C ARG A 31 -23.23 21.39 -30.26
N PRO A 32 -22.28 20.84 -31.03
CA PRO A 32 -21.08 21.59 -31.40
C PRO A 32 -21.52 22.83 -32.19
N GLU A 33 -21.37 24.01 -31.57
CA GLU A 33 -21.54 25.26 -32.30
C GLU A 33 -20.43 25.36 -33.34
N THR A 34 -20.84 25.61 -34.57
CA THR A 34 -19.93 25.78 -35.70
C THR A 34 -19.09 27.03 -35.48
N TYR A 35 -17.78 26.84 -35.30
CA TYR A 35 -16.83 27.95 -35.35
C TYR A 35 -17.04 28.74 -36.64
N ALA A 36 -17.10 30.07 -36.50
CA ALA A 36 -17.45 30.97 -37.60
C ALA A 36 -16.52 30.80 -38.81
N ASP A 37 -17.10 30.78 -40.02
CA ASP A 37 -16.36 30.74 -41.28
C ASP A 37 -15.30 31.86 -41.34
N PRO A 38 -14.02 31.53 -41.56
CA PRO A 38 -13.02 32.55 -41.85
C PRO A 38 -13.29 33.15 -43.24
N LEU A 39 -13.61 34.45 -43.25
CA LEU A 39 -13.73 35.28 -44.44
C LEU A 39 -12.63 34.95 -45.46
N MET A 40 -13.03 34.60 -46.69
CA MET A 40 -12.10 34.20 -47.75
C MET A 40 -11.08 35.29 -48.07
N ALA A 41 -9.87 35.15 -47.52
CA ALA A 41 -8.70 35.91 -47.90
C ALA A 41 -8.11 35.36 -49.21
N PRO A 42 -7.50 36.20 -50.07
CA PRO A 42 -7.06 35.80 -51.39
C PRO A 42 -5.90 34.79 -51.35
N SER A 43 -5.93 33.86 -52.32
CA SER A 43 -4.99 32.75 -52.45
C SER A 43 -3.57 33.20 -52.82
N SER A 44 -2.78 33.61 -51.82
CA SER A 44 -1.31 33.54 -51.90
C SER A 44 -0.85 32.25 -51.24
N SER A 45 -0.17 31.37 -51.98
CA SER A 45 0.35 30.08 -51.51
C SER A 45 1.56 30.27 -50.59
N LYS A 46 1.35 30.87 -49.42
CA LYS A 46 2.30 30.77 -48.31
C LYS A 46 2.31 29.30 -47.89
N LEU A 47 3.48 28.66 -48.02
CA LEU A 47 3.72 27.34 -47.46
C LEU A 47 3.30 27.39 -45.98
N SER A 48 2.44 26.47 -45.56
CA SER A 48 2.06 26.33 -44.16
C SER A 48 3.34 26.17 -43.33
N PRO A 49 3.56 26.97 -42.27
CA PRO A 49 4.80 26.90 -41.52
C PRO A 49 4.95 25.48 -40.94
N THR A 50 6.08 24.85 -41.22
CA THR A 50 6.37 23.47 -40.80
C THR A 50 7.09 23.46 -39.46
N PRO A 51 6.78 22.50 -38.56
CA PRO A 51 7.51 22.35 -37.31
C PRO A 51 8.98 22.00 -37.56
N ALA A 52 9.86 22.37 -36.64
CA ALA A 52 11.30 22.10 -36.75
C ALA A 52 11.62 20.69 -36.26
N TYR A 53 12.23 19.85 -37.09
CA TYR A 53 12.76 18.55 -36.67
C TYR A 53 14.06 18.72 -35.88
N ILE A 54 14.15 18.08 -34.72
CA ILE A 54 15.31 18.11 -33.81
C ILE A 54 15.67 16.67 -33.44
N GLU A 55 16.96 16.37 -33.37
CA GLU A 55 17.48 15.08 -32.91
C GLU A 55 18.62 15.33 -31.92
N THR A 56 18.61 14.67 -30.76
CA THR A 56 19.58 14.91 -29.68
C THR A 56 20.64 13.82 -29.58
N SER A 57 21.73 14.11 -28.87
CA SER A 57 22.76 13.12 -28.55
C SER A 57 22.28 11.97 -27.65
N LEU A 58 21.07 12.04 -27.10
CA LEU A 58 20.40 10.93 -26.40
C LEU A 58 19.63 9.98 -27.35
N GLY A 59 19.64 10.24 -28.66
CA GLY A 59 18.87 9.46 -29.65
C GLY A 59 17.36 9.69 -29.57
N GLU A 60 16.94 10.88 -29.13
CA GLU A 60 15.54 11.30 -29.15
C GLU A 60 15.25 12.23 -30.32
N ARG A 61 14.10 12.03 -30.94
CA ARG A 61 13.64 12.73 -32.14
C ARG A 61 12.38 13.53 -31.82
N TYR A 62 12.34 14.80 -32.22
CA TYR A 62 11.25 15.71 -31.89
C TYR A 62 10.80 16.52 -33.10
N LEU A 63 9.53 16.89 -33.12
CA LEU A 63 9.02 18.05 -33.86
C LEU A 63 8.74 19.18 -32.87
N ARG A 64 9.39 20.34 -33.07
CA ARG A 64 9.14 21.57 -32.29
C ARG A 64 8.19 22.51 -33.03
N TYR A 65 7.05 22.74 -32.40
CA TYR A 65 6.03 23.72 -32.76
C TYR A 65 6.26 25.03 -31.98
N GLY A 66 5.71 26.14 -32.48
CA GLY A 66 5.94 27.52 -32.02
C GLY A 66 7.04 28.24 -32.81
N VAL A 67 8.07 27.50 -33.26
CA VAL A 67 9.07 28.00 -34.21
C VAL A 67 8.39 28.28 -35.56
N ASN A 68 8.72 29.42 -36.19
CA ASN A 68 8.15 29.89 -37.46
C ASN A 68 6.62 30.10 -37.46
N GLU A 69 6.01 30.48 -36.33
CA GLU A 69 4.55 30.68 -36.21
C GLU A 69 3.70 29.39 -36.41
N CYS A 70 4.32 28.21 -36.38
CA CYS A 70 3.65 26.91 -36.47
C CYS A 70 3.10 26.46 -35.10
N ALA A 71 1.93 26.94 -34.68
CA ALA A 71 1.29 26.48 -33.44
C ALA A 71 0.81 25.02 -33.53
N HIS A 72 0.92 24.27 -32.43
CA HIS A 72 0.36 22.91 -32.36
C HIS A 72 -1.16 22.99 -32.15
N PRO A 73 -2.00 22.23 -32.89
CA PRO A 73 -3.45 22.38 -32.84
C PRO A 73 -4.06 22.03 -31.47
N LEU A 74 -3.42 21.13 -30.71
CA LEU A 74 -3.85 20.76 -29.36
C LEU A 74 -3.22 21.65 -28.26
N TRP A 75 -2.29 22.55 -28.61
CA TRP A 75 -1.64 23.48 -27.67
C TRP A 75 -1.58 24.92 -28.21
N PRO A 76 -2.73 25.61 -28.36
CA PRO A 76 -2.76 26.99 -28.89
C PRO A 76 -2.21 28.06 -27.92
N ARG A 77 -1.62 27.66 -26.79
CA ARG A 77 -1.20 28.55 -25.69
C ARG A 77 0.31 28.73 -25.55
N GLY A 78 1.12 28.02 -26.35
CA GLY A 78 2.58 28.13 -26.33
C GLY A 78 3.26 27.19 -27.33
N ASP A 79 4.57 27.00 -27.17
CA ASP A 79 5.35 26.02 -27.92
C ASP A 79 4.94 24.57 -27.57
N ALA A 80 5.22 23.62 -28.46
CA ALA A 80 5.07 22.19 -28.15
C ALA A 80 6.24 21.36 -28.70
N LEU A 81 6.64 20.33 -27.95
CA LEU A 81 7.57 19.29 -28.36
C LEU A 81 6.81 17.98 -28.57
N VAL A 82 6.82 17.46 -29.79
CA VAL A 82 6.22 16.17 -30.12
C VAL A 82 7.34 15.14 -30.26
N VAL A 83 7.46 14.20 -29.33
CA VAL A 83 8.48 13.14 -29.37
C VAL A 83 8.01 12.02 -30.30
N LEU A 84 8.88 11.56 -31.20
CA LEU A 84 8.56 10.57 -32.22
C LEU A 84 8.91 9.15 -31.74
N ILE A 85 7.89 8.36 -31.40
CA ILE A 85 8.03 7.03 -30.79
C ILE A 85 7.56 5.92 -31.75
N MET A 86 8.25 4.79 -31.75
CA MET A 86 7.80 3.54 -32.39
C MET A 86 7.20 2.62 -31.32
N VAL A 87 6.11 1.91 -31.63
CA VAL A 87 5.30 1.15 -30.65
C VAL A 87 5.24 -0.36 -30.92
N ASP A 88 6.00 -0.85 -31.89
CA ASP A 88 6.30 -2.27 -32.05
C ASP A 88 7.09 -2.81 -30.85
N LYS A 89 7.06 -4.13 -30.67
CA LYS A 89 7.60 -4.83 -29.51
C LYS A 89 9.10 -4.58 -29.34
N ASP A 90 9.85 -4.65 -30.43
CA ASP A 90 11.30 -4.60 -30.42
C ASP A 90 11.78 -3.18 -30.10
N SER A 91 11.22 -2.18 -30.78
CA SER A 91 11.54 -0.76 -30.54
C SER A 91 11.18 -0.31 -29.13
N ILE A 92 10.06 -0.78 -28.57
CA ILE A 92 9.68 -0.47 -27.18
C ILE A 92 10.61 -1.18 -26.19
N THR A 93 10.99 -2.43 -26.44
CA THR A 93 11.93 -3.18 -25.61
C THR A 93 13.29 -2.50 -25.58
N GLU A 94 13.80 -2.12 -26.76
CA GLU A 94 15.05 -1.37 -26.90
C GLU A 94 14.97 -0.02 -26.20
N LYS A 95 13.91 0.78 -26.44
CA LYS A 95 13.74 2.08 -25.78
C LYS A 95 13.64 1.96 -24.26
N ILE A 96 12.94 0.96 -23.72
CA ILE A 96 12.92 0.72 -22.26
C ILE A 96 14.31 0.37 -21.73
N ALA A 97 15.11 -0.41 -22.46
CA ALA A 97 16.49 -0.69 -22.10
C ALA A 97 17.37 0.58 -22.14
N GLN A 98 17.26 1.39 -23.22
CA GLN A 98 17.92 2.69 -23.32
C GLN A 98 17.54 3.61 -22.15
N TYR A 99 16.26 3.72 -21.81
CA TYR A 99 15.79 4.58 -20.71
C TYR A 99 16.28 4.12 -19.34
N LYS A 100 16.38 2.81 -19.09
CA LYS A 100 16.96 2.24 -17.87
C LYS A 100 18.47 2.47 -17.75
N ALA A 101 19.16 2.61 -18.88
CA ALA A 101 20.60 2.91 -18.96
C ALA A 101 20.92 4.41 -18.90
N ARG A 102 19.93 5.31 -18.89
CA ARG A 102 20.16 6.77 -18.79
C ARG A 102 20.61 7.15 -17.38
N GLU A 103 21.85 7.66 -17.30
CA GLU A 103 22.37 8.30 -16.09
C GLU A 103 21.90 9.75 -16.00
N LEU A 104 21.57 10.21 -14.79
CA LEU A 104 21.32 11.63 -14.56
C LEU A 104 22.63 12.42 -14.63
N PRO A 105 22.63 13.65 -15.18
CA PRO A 105 23.81 14.51 -15.23
C PRO A 105 24.08 15.14 -13.84
N THR A 106 24.44 14.31 -12.85
CA THR A 106 24.60 14.68 -11.43
C THR A 106 25.65 15.76 -11.16
N ASP A 107 26.56 15.99 -12.10
CA ASP A 107 27.60 17.01 -12.04
C ASP A 107 27.24 18.32 -12.77
N ALA A 108 26.08 18.39 -13.44
CA ALA A 108 25.57 19.62 -14.02
C ALA A 108 25.09 20.59 -12.93
N ARG A 109 25.34 21.88 -13.12
CA ARG A 109 24.93 22.99 -12.24
C ARG A 109 24.15 24.06 -13.00
N THR A 110 24.24 24.05 -14.33
CA THR A 110 23.60 25.03 -15.22
C THR A 110 22.77 24.34 -16.30
N PRO A 111 21.72 25.01 -16.82
CA PRO A 111 20.92 24.49 -17.95
C PRO A 111 21.79 24.03 -19.13
N ALA A 112 22.79 24.84 -19.52
CA ALA A 112 23.71 24.52 -20.62
C ALA A 112 24.56 23.24 -20.40
N GLU A 113 24.85 22.85 -19.15
CA GLU A 113 25.52 21.58 -18.86
C GLU A 113 24.56 20.38 -18.99
N VAL A 114 23.29 20.56 -18.65
CA VAL A 114 22.23 19.55 -18.84
C VAL A 114 21.92 19.37 -20.32
N GLU A 115 21.86 20.46 -21.10
CA GLU A 115 21.73 20.43 -22.56
C GLU A 115 22.93 19.78 -23.24
N LYS A 116 24.15 20.05 -22.75
CA LYS A 116 25.37 19.39 -23.24
C LYS A 116 25.37 17.87 -22.97
N ALA A 117 24.66 17.41 -21.95
CA ALA A 117 24.41 15.98 -21.71
C ALA A 117 23.32 15.40 -22.65
N GLY A 118 22.72 16.22 -23.52
CA GLY A 118 21.79 15.80 -24.58
C GLY A 118 20.30 15.91 -24.23
N TYR A 119 19.97 16.46 -23.06
CA TYR A 119 18.60 16.72 -22.66
C TYR A 119 18.06 18.03 -23.26
N VAL A 120 16.75 18.12 -23.47
CA VAL A 120 16.09 19.35 -23.96
C VAL A 120 15.28 19.99 -22.84
N GLN A 121 15.35 21.32 -22.71
CA GLN A 121 14.56 22.05 -21.73
C GLN A 121 13.10 22.13 -22.15
N LEU A 122 12.20 21.82 -21.22
CA LEU A 122 10.76 22.08 -21.34
C LEU A 122 10.43 23.32 -20.49
N GLU A 123 10.30 24.47 -21.16
CA GLU A 123 10.12 25.79 -20.54
C GLU A 123 8.66 26.04 -20.11
N PRO A 124 8.41 26.97 -19.17
CA PRO A 124 7.05 27.42 -18.86
C PRO A 124 6.31 27.94 -20.10
N GLY A 125 5.13 27.39 -20.36
CA GLY A 125 4.33 27.61 -21.56
C GLY A 125 4.41 26.45 -22.57
N MET A 126 5.42 25.58 -22.46
CA MET A 126 5.60 24.44 -23.36
C MET A 126 4.79 23.21 -22.93
N ALA A 127 4.26 22.48 -23.92
CA ALA A 127 3.73 21.13 -23.76
C ALA A 127 4.60 20.05 -24.43
N VAL A 128 4.48 18.81 -23.95
CA VAL A 128 5.08 17.62 -24.55
C VAL A 128 4.00 16.61 -24.95
N PHE A 129 4.11 16.13 -26.19
CA PHE A 129 3.22 15.13 -26.78
C PHE A 129 4.02 13.92 -27.30
N LEU A 130 3.34 12.81 -27.55
CA LEU A 130 3.88 11.68 -28.33
C LEU A 130 3.17 11.57 -29.67
N ARG A 131 3.96 11.27 -30.71
CA ARG A 131 3.48 10.86 -32.04
C ARG A 131 4.04 9.49 -32.38
N ILE A 132 3.15 8.55 -32.69
CA ILE A 132 3.52 7.22 -33.13
C ILE A 132 4.00 7.30 -34.58
N VAL A 133 5.26 7.00 -34.85
CA VAL A 133 5.85 6.95 -36.20
C VAL A 133 6.12 5.52 -36.63
N LYS A 134 6.24 5.29 -37.95
CA LYS A 134 6.38 3.92 -38.49
C LYS A 134 7.81 3.41 -38.56
N THR A 135 8.80 4.31 -38.60
CA THR A 135 10.22 3.97 -38.69
C THR A 135 11.10 4.97 -37.93
N ASP A 136 12.37 4.61 -37.75
CA ASP A 136 13.47 5.44 -37.26
C ASP A 136 13.78 6.66 -38.16
N THR A 137 13.51 6.52 -39.45
CA THR A 137 13.68 7.55 -40.50
C THR A 137 12.44 8.43 -40.73
N ASP A 138 11.28 8.02 -40.22
CA ASP A 138 10.03 8.77 -40.28
C ASP A 138 10.09 9.99 -39.36
N LYS A 139 10.05 11.19 -39.96
CA LYS A 139 10.10 12.48 -39.26
C LYS A 139 8.74 12.91 -38.71
N GLY A 140 7.67 12.15 -38.95
CA GLY A 140 6.32 12.43 -38.49
C GLY A 140 5.66 13.68 -39.08
N THR A 141 6.32 14.43 -39.98
CA THR A 141 5.84 15.73 -40.50
C THR A 141 4.52 15.65 -41.25
N ASP A 142 4.22 14.48 -41.81
CA ASP A 142 3.11 14.25 -42.72
C ASP A 142 1.88 13.65 -41.99
N MET A 143 1.96 13.52 -40.66
CA MET A 143 0.89 12.99 -39.80
C MET A 143 0.03 14.11 -39.21
N ASP A 144 -1.24 13.80 -38.90
CA ASP A 144 -2.16 14.75 -38.26
C ASP A 144 -1.75 14.99 -36.80
N ALA A 145 -1.41 16.24 -36.47
CA ALA A 145 -1.04 16.68 -35.14
C ALA A 145 -2.21 16.69 -34.13
N LYS A 146 -3.43 16.39 -34.57
CA LYS A 146 -4.59 16.15 -33.70
C LYS A 146 -4.60 14.76 -33.06
N GLU A 147 -3.82 13.81 -33.59
CA GLU A 147 -3.70 12.44 -33.08
C GLU A 147 -2.55 12.29 -32.05
N ASP A 148 -1.88 13.39 -31.68
CA ASP A 148 -0.77 13.41 -30.73
C ASP A 148 -1.26 13.32 -29.26
N ASP A 149 -0.78 12.37 -28.45
CA ASP A 149 -1.19 12.23 -27.04
C ASP A 149 -0.36 13.13 -26.11
N LEU A 150 -1.04 14.04 -25.41
CA LEU A 150 -0.44 14.94 -24.43
C LEU A 150 0.13 14.16 -23.23
N GLN A 151 1.45 14.25 -23.03
CA GLN A 151 2.13 13.61 -21.90
C GLN A 151 2.31 14.54 -20.69
N GLY A 152 2.32 15.86 -20.93
CA GLY A 152 2.55 16.86 -19.89
C GLY A 152 2.78 18.27 -20.43
N TRP A 153 2.89 19.23 -19.52
CA TRP A 153 3.22 20.63 -19.82
C TRP A 153 3.81 21.33 -18.60
N VAL A 154 4.57 22.40 -18.83
CA VAL A 154 5.14 23.25 -17.79
C VAL A 154 4.46 24.61 -17.83
N THR A 155 4.20 25.18 -16.66
CA THR A 155 3.71 26.56 -16.53
C THR A 155 4.26 27.19 -15.25
N ASN A 156 4.11 28.50 -15.09
CA ASN A 156 4.51 29.26 -13.91
C ASN A 156 3.57 30.44 -13.67
N GLU A 157 3.87 31.26 -12.67
CA GLU A 157 3.13 32.49 -12.37
C GLU A 157 2.94 33.39 -13.60
N GLY A 158 4.00 33.61 -14.39
CA GLY A 158 3.97 34.48 -15.57
C GLY A 158 2.96 34.01 -16.62
N ILE A 159 3.01 32.73 -16.98
CA ILE A 159 2.08 32.13 -17.95
C ILE A 159 0.64 32.11 -17.41
N LEU A 160 0.44 31.78 -16.13
CA LEU A 160 -0.90 31.78 -15.53
C LEU A 160 -1.50 33.20 -15.46
N ARG A 161 -0.69 34.23 -15.21
CA ARG A 161 -1.12 35.64 -15.28
C ARG A 161 -1.40 36.08 -16.72
N GLN A 162 -0.56 35.71 -17.68
CA GLN A 162 -0.77 35.99 -19.10
C GLN A 162 -2.13 35.46 -19.62
N HIS A 163 -2.59 34.33 -19.08
CA HIS A 163 -3.91 33.76 -19.39
C HIS A 163 -5.04 34.19 -18.44
N ASN A 164 -4.81 35.16 -17.54
CA ASN A 164 -5.76 35.65 -16.52
C ASN A 164 -6.30 34.53 -15.59
N LEU A 165 -5.50 33.49 -15.33
CA LEU A 165 -5.85 32.37 -14.45
C LEU A 165 -5.39 32.60 -13.01
N ALA A 166 -4.21 33.20 -12.81
CA ALA A 166 -3.69 33.56 -11.49
C ALA A 166 -3.80 35.06 -11.22
N THR A 167 -4.20 35.43 -10.00
CA THR A 167 -4.29 36.81 -9.51
C THR A 167 -3.17 37.11 -8.50
N ASP A 168 -2.97 38.39 -8.18
CA ASP A 168 -2.07 38.78 -7.08
C ASP A 168 -2.47 38.12 -5.75
N GLU A 169 -3.78 38.02 -5.46
CA GLU A 169 -4.28 37.39 -4.23
C GLU A 169 -3.88 35.91 -4.13
N THR A 170 -4.01 35.13 -5.21
CA THR A 170 -3.57 33.71 -5.22
C THR A 170 -2.06 33.60 -4.96
N MET A 171 -1.25 34.51 -5.53
CA MET A 171 0.20 34.49 -5.37
C MET A 171 0.66 34.95 -3.98
N GLU A 172 0.03 35.99 -3.41
CA GLU A 172 0.23 36.44 -2.03
C GLU A 172 -0.17 35.35 -1.02
N ARG A 173 -1.30 34.68 -1.27
CA ARG A 173 -1.77 33.53 -0.46
C ARG A 173 -0.77 32.37 -0.49
N MET A 174 -0.20 32.09 -1.67
CA MET A 174 0.85 31.07 -1.79
C MET A 174 2.12 31.45 -1.05
N ALA A 175 2.64 32.66 -1.26
CA ALA A 175 3.83 33.15 -0.56
C ALA A 175 3.66 33.14 0.96
N LYS A 176 2.51 33.60 1.47
CA LYS A 176 2.19 33.57 2.91
C LYS A 176 2.16 32.13 3.45
N THR A 177 1.48 31.22 2.76
CA THR A 177 1.38 29.82 3.18
C THR A 177 2.74 29.12 3.17
N VAL A 178 3.63 29.50 2.26
CA VAL A 178 5.02 29.02 2.20
C VAL A 178 5.84 29.49 3.39
N GLU A 179 5.75 30.78 3.76
CA GLU A 179 6.43 31.28 4.96
C GLU A 179 5.88 30.65 6.26
N GLU A 180 4.56 30.40 6.35
CA GLU A 180 4.00 29.61 7.44
C GLU A 180 4.62 28.18 7.47
N VAL A 181 4.77 27.52 6.30
CA VAL A 181 5.27 26.13 6.16
C VAL A 181 6.74 26.00 6.57
N LEU A 182 7.56 26.96 6.17
CA LEU A 182 8.95 27.04 6.58
C LEU A 182 9.08 27.41 8.07
N GLY A 183 8.31 28.41 8.52
CA GLY A 183 8.40 29.01 9.84
C GLY A 183 9.65 29.88 10.03
N PRO A 184 9.88 30.40 11.27
CA PRO A 184 11.01 31.28 11.57
C PRO A 184 12.36 30.66 11.19
N ALA A 185 13.23 31.44 10.54
CA ALA A 185 14.50 30.97 9.98
C ALA A 185 15.46 30.38 11.05
N ASP A 186 15.44 30.93 12.25
CA ASP A 186 16.21 30.50 13.42
C ASP A 186 15.71 29.19 14.06
N GLU A 187 14.45 28.79 13.80
CA GLU A 187 13.92 27.47 14.20
C GLU A 187 14.14 26.37 13.15
N ARG A 188 14.69 26.69 11.96
CA ARG A 188 14.88 25.71 10.87
C ARG A 188 16.13 24.84 11.11
N SER A 189 16.11 23.55 10.72
CA SER A 189 17.30 22.69 10.85
C SER A 189 17.51 21.60 9.80
N GLU A 190 18.78 21.26 9.61
CA GLU A 190 19.31 20.29 8.66
C GLU A 190 18.70 18.90 8.73
N SER A 191 18.34 18.42 9.92
CA SER A 191 17.64 17.15 10.13
C SER A 191 16.13 17.33 10.21
N PRO A 192 15.33 16.28 9.92
CA PRO A 192 13.92 16.24 10.30
C PRO A 192 13.73 16.48 11.81
N PRO A 193 12.52 16.85 12.27
CA PRO A 193 12.26 17.12 13.68
C PRO A 193 12.63 15.96 14.61
N SER A 194 13.25 16.29 15.73
CA SER A 194 13.61 15.36 16.80
C SER A 194 13.01 15.80 18.13
N LEU A 195 12.79 14.86 19.05
CA LEU A 195 12.16 15.14 20.34
C LEU A 195 13.24 15.51 21.38
N VAL A 196 13.35 16.80 21.70
CA VAL A 196 14.25 17.34 22.72
C VAL A 196 13.41 17.97 23.83
N ASP A 197 13.63 17.57 25.08
CA ASP A 197 12.89 18.05 26.26
C ASP A 197 11.36 18.03 26.10
N ARG A 198 10.86 16.97 25.43
CA ARG A 198 9.43 16.76 25.08
C ARG A 198 8.85 17.76 24.06
N LYS A 199 9.65 18.66 23.49
CA LYS A 199 9.29 19.52 22.36
C LYS A 199 9.90 18.94 21.07
N TRP A 200 9.13 18.95 19.98
CA TRP A 200 9.70 18.67 18.66
C TRP A 200 10.50 19.89 18.18
N THR A 201 11.79 19.71 17.96
CA THR A 201 12.75 20.75 17.54
C THR A 201 13.44 20.34 16.24
N GLY A 202 13.86 21.33 15.47
CA GLY A 202 14.42 21.13 14.13
C GLY A 202 13.36 20.99 13.02
N GLY A 203 13.81 20.59 11.83
CA GLY A 203 13.02 20.60 10.59
C GLY A 203 12.48 21.99 10.22
N ILE A 204 11.43 22.02 9.38
CA ILE A 204 10.59 23.21 9.15
C ILE A 204 9.31 23.17 10.01
N ALA A 205 8.58 24.30 10.11
CA ALA A 205 7.38 24.39 10.94
C ALA A 205 6.29 23.36 10.57
N PHE A 206 6.08 23.12 9.28
CA PHE A 206 5.17 22.07 8.79
C PHE A 206 5.56 20.68 9.31
N GLU A 207 6.83 20.29 9.22
CA GLU A 207 7.30 19.01 9.76
C GLU A 207 7.09 18.96 11.28
N ARG A 208 7.44 20.04 12.01
CA ARG A 208 7.21 20.12 13.47
C ARG A 208 5.73 19.97 13.82
N ARG A 209 4.79 20.42 12.98
CA ARG A 209 3.36 20.14 13.16
C ARG A 209 3.06 18.66 12.96
N LEU A 210 3.47 18.07 11.84
CA LEU A 210 3.19 16.65 11.56
C LEU A 210 3.75 15.71 12.63
N TYR A 211 4.94 15.98 13.16
CA TYR A 211 5.57 15.15 14.21
C TYR A 211 4.87 15.23 15.58
N ARG A 212 4.14 16.33 15.89
CA ARG A 212 3.29 16.41 17.10
C ARG A 212 2.14 15.41 17.03
N ASP A 213 1.51 15.34 15.86
CA ASP A 213 0.30 14.53 15.64
C ASP A 213 0.67 13.07 15.33
N ASN A 214 1.83 12.83 14.71
CA ASN A 214 2.29 11.53 14.27
C ASN A 214 3.82 11.37 14.40
N SER A 215 4.29 10.47 15.27
CA SER A 215 5.73 10.21 15.49
C SER A 215 6.50 9.63 14.30
N LYS A 216 5.80 9.22 13.23
CA LYS A 216 6.38 8.85 11.92
C LYS A 216 5.47 9.38 10.80
N PRO A 217 5.61 10.65 10.41
CA PRO A 217 4.77 11.27 9.39
C PRO A 217 5.25 11.03 7.96
N TYR A 218 6.51 10.63 7.79
CA TYR A 218 7.06 10.26 6.50
C TYR A 218 6.49 8.94 5.97
N ASN A 219 6.52 8.77 4.64
CA ASN A 219 6.09 7.56 3.96
C ASN A 219 7.27 6.67 3.50
N HIS A 220 7.00 5.64 2.70
CA HIS A 220 8.01 4.70 2.23
C HIS A 220 8.92 5.21 1.10
N GLN A 221 8.67 6.40 0.54
CA GLN A 221 9.57 6.98 -0.45
C GLN A 221 10.80 7.59 0.23
N GLY A 222 10.64 8.44 1.24
CA GLY A 222 11.77 9.09 1.94
C GLY A 222 11.41 9.71 3.29
N ASN A 223 12.41 10.04 4.09
CA ASN A 223 12.27 10.58 5.45
C ASN A 223 11.58 11.96 5.51
N ARG A 224 11.56 12.68 4.39
CA ARG A 224 10.92 13.98 4.19
C ARG A 224 9.82 13.99 3.12
N CYS A 225 9.23 12.83 2.83
CA CYS A 225 8.09 12.67 1.93
C CYS A 225 6.80 12.50 2.75
N TYR A 226 5.96 13.54 2.77
CA TYR A 226 4.80 13.63 3.67
C TYR A 226 3.48 13.62 2.91
N SER A 227 2.78 12.48 2.91
CA SER A 227 1.45 12.38 2.29
C SER A 227 0.39 13.13 3.11
N ILE A 228 -0.31 14.08 2.47
CA ILE A 228 -1.40 14.88 3.03
C ILE A 228 -2.69 14.85 2.17
N GLY A 229 -2.76 13.97 1.15
CA GLY A 229 -4.01 13.64 0.45
C GLY A 229 -4.75 12.47 1.10
N TYR A 230 -5.69 11.87 0.36
CA TYR A 230 -6.28 10.58 0.70
C TYR A 230 -5.26 9.44 0.53
N THR A 231 -5.44 8.36 1.29
CA THR A 231 -4.65 7.14 1.20
C THR A 231 -5.57 5.91 1.25
N VAL A 232 -5.16 4.82 0.59
CA VAL A 232 -5.88 3.54 0.62
C VAL A 232 -5.08 2.50 1.39
N GLU A 233 -5.64 1.97 2.47
CA GLU A 233 -5.10 0.79 3.14
C GLU A 233 -5.35 -0.45 2.27
N LYS A 234 -4.30 -0.95 1.61
CA LYS A 234 -4.40 -2.01 0.59
C LYS A 234 -5.06 -3.32 1.07
N GLN A 235 -4.96 -3.65 2.36
CA GLN A 235 -5.48 -4.91 2.92
C GLN A 235 -6.99 -4.90 3.17
N THR A 236 -7.57 -3.73 3.36
CA THR A 236 -8.98 -3.49 3.72
C THR A 236 -9.74 -2.78 2.60
N ALA A 237 -9.04 -2.39 1.52
CA ALA A 237 -9.50 -1.47 0.49
C ALA A 237 -10.04 -0.14 1.08
N LEU A 238 -9.53 0.27 2.25
CA LEU A 238 -10.10 1.36 3.02
C LEU A 238 -9.54 2.71 2.55
N ALA A 239 -10.38 3.55 1.97
CA ALA A 239 -10.07 4.93 1.63
C ALA A 239 -10.31 5.84 2.85
N HIS A 240 -9.29 6.61 3.24
CA HIS A 240 -9.35 7.57 4.34
C HIS A 240 -8.38 8.75 4.12
N PRO A 241 -8.57 9.90 4.78
CA PRO A 241 -7.57 10.96 4.81
C PRO A 241 -6.22 10.40 5.28
N GLY A 242 -5.11 10.84 4.65
CA GLY A 242 -3.76 10.41 5.00
C GLY A 242 -3.49 10.62 6.48
N LYS A 243 -2.67 9.75 7.08
CA LYS A 243 -2.39 9.76 8.54
C LYS A 243 -1.98 11.13 9.09
N ASN A 244 -1.33 11.95 8.26
CA ASN A 244 -0.88 13.30 8.61
C ASN A 244 -1.99 14.36 8.59
N MET A 245 -3.16 14.05 8.04
CA MET A 245 -4.37 14.89 8.00
C MET A 245 -5.42 14.48 9.02
N GLN A 246 -5.08 13.64 10.00
CA GLN A 246 -5.98 13.35 11.10
C GLN A 246 -6.27 14.64 11.87
N TYR A 247 -7.57 14.93 12.05
CA TYR A 247 -8.06 16.14 12.70
C TYR A 247 -7.73 16.14 14.20
N ASP A 248 -7.31 17.29 14.71
CA ASP A 248 -7.17 17.56 16.14
C ASP A 248 -8.22 18.60 16.52
N PRO A 249 -9.26 18.26 17.31
CA PRO A 249 -10.35 19.18 17.67
C PRO A 249 -9.93 20.39 18.52
N LYS A 250 -8.63 20.50 18.87
CA LYS A 250 -8.05 21.66 19.57
C LYS A 250 -7.39 22.66 18.63
N THR A 251 -7.19 22.30 17.36
CA THR A 251 -6.61 23.16 16.33
C THR A 251 -7.76 23.66 15.45
N ALA A 252 -8.00 24.97 15.44
CA ALA A 252 -9.01 25.53 14.55
C ALA A 252 -8.59 25.33 13.07
N PRO A 253 -9.50 24.94 12.14
CA PRO A 253 -9.12 24.66 10.75
C PRO A 253 -8.38 25.81 10.05
N GLU A 254 -8.73 27.06 10.37
CA GLU A 254 -8.09 28.28 9.88
C GLU A 254 -6.69 28.55 10.46
N GLU A 255 -6.32 27.85 11.54
CA GLU A 255 -4.97 27.82 12.10
C GLU A 255 -4.17 26.59 11.62
N ASP A 256 -4.83 25.59 11.01
CA ASP A 256 -4.18 24.38 10.54
C ASP A 256 -3.47 24.60 9.20
N ILE A 257 -2.17 24.83 9.32
CA ILE A 257 -1.21 24.92 8.22
C ILE A 257 -1.33 23.79 7.18
N ARG A 258 -1.74 22.58 7.58
CA ARG A 258 -1.91 21.44 6.67
C ARG A 258 -3.07 21.67 5.71
N ILE A 259 -4.16 22.23 6.21
CA ILE A 259 -5.37 22.54 5.43
C ILE A 259 -5.09 23.72 4.49
N LYS A 260 -4.48 24.80 5.00
CA LYS A 260 -4.06 25.95 4.17
C LYS A 260 -3.14 25.55 3.03
N LEU A 261 -2.12 24.75 3.33
CA LEU A 261 -1.17 24.25 2.33
C LEU A 261 -1.90 23.44 1.27
N LEU A 262 -2.71 22.45 1.67
CA LEU A 262 -3.45 21.60 0.74
C LEU A 262 -4.40 22.42 -0.15
N GLN A 263 -5.14 23.38 0.41
CA GLN A 263 -5.99 24.29 -0.35
C GLN A 263 -5.18 25.12 -1.36
N THR A 264 -4.12 25.78 -0.91
CA THR A 264 -3.24 26.62 -1.75
C THR A 264 -2.66 25.83 -2.94
N VAL A 265 -2.15 24.61 -2.70
CA VAL A 265 -1.51 23.84 -3.78
C VAL A 265 -2.53 23.25 -4.77
N THR A 266 -3.71 22.84 -4.29
CA THR A 266 -4.79 22.34 -5.16
C THR A 266 -5.50 23.48 -5.90
N GLU A 267 -5.51 24.69 -5.34
CA GLU A 267 -5.91 25.92 -6.02
C GLU A 267 -5.00 26.17 -7.22
N TYR A 268 -3.70 26.29 -6.95
CA TYR A 268 -2.70 26.68 -7.93
C TYR A 268 -2.48 25.61 -9.00
N GLY A 269 -2.37 24.34 -8.59
CA GLY A 269 -2.34 23.21 -9.52
C GLY A 269 -3.60 23.13 -10.38
N GLY A 270 -4.79 23.35 -9.80
CA GLY A 270 -6.02 23.37 -10.58
C GLY A 270 -6.13 24.54 -11.56
N LEU A 271 -5.48 25.68 -11.29
CA LEU A 271 -5.31 26.75 -12.28
C LEU A 271 -4.37 26.32 -13.41
N ALA A 272 -3.28 25.59 -13.12
CA ALA A 272 -2.40 25.01 -14.13
C ALA A 272 -3.11 23.96 -15.02
N MET A 273 -4.04 23.17 -14.45
CA MET A 273 -4.88 22.25 -15.23
C MET A 273 -5.79 22.96 -16.23
N LYS A 274 -6.23 24.21 -15.99
CA LYS A 274 -7.02 24.99 -16.96
C LYS A 274 -6.24 25.38 -18.23
N LEU A 275 -4.94 25.08 -18.32
CA LEU A 275 -4.15 25.21 -19.54
C LEU A 275 -4.25 23.98 -20.47
N ALA A 276 -4.59 22.81 -19.92
CA ALA A 276 -4.74 21.59 -20.70
C ALA A 276 -5.90 21.67 -21.72
N PRO A 277 -5.94 20.79 -22.74
CA PRO A 277 -7.07 20.69 -23.64
C PRO A 277 -8.38 20.51 -22.88
N GLN A 278 -9.39 21.28 -23.26
CA GLN A 278 -10.68 21.34 -22.55
C GLN A 278 -11.33 19.93 -22.49
N GLU A 279 -11.33 19.21 -23.61
CA GLU A 279 -11.84 17.84 -23.72
C GLU A 279 -11.18 16.88 -22.71
N ARG A 280 -9.87 17.03 -22.46
CA ARG A 280 -9.14 16.16 -21.52
C ARG A 280 -9.46 16.50 -20.07
N THR A 281 -9.61 17.78 -19.73
CA THR A 281 -9.97 18.22 -18.37
C THR A 281 -11.43 17.91 -18.03
N ASP A 282 -12.35 18.12 -18.96
CA ASP A 282 -13.76 17.79 -18.75
C ASP A 282 -13.98 16.27 -18.72
N LEU A 283 -13.23 15.48 -19.50
CA LEU A 283 -13.26 14.02 -19.35
C LEU A 283 -12.73 13.57 -17.97
N MET A 284 -11.63 14.15 -17.48
CA MET A 284 -11.09 13.84 -16.15
C MET A 284 -12.08 14.20 -15.03
N GLU A 285 -12.70 15.38 -15.08
CA GLU A 285 -13.74 15.77 -14.12
C GLU A 285 -14.94 14.83 -14.20
N THR A 286 -15.48 14.61 -15.40
CA THR A 286 -16.71 13.82 -15.56
C THR A 286 -16.47 12.37 -15.16
N TYR A 287 -15.33 11.78 -15.53
CA TYR A 287 -14.94 10.44 -15.06
C TYR A 287 -14.79 10.40 -13.53
N GLY A 288 -14.24 11.46 -12.92
CA GLY A 288 -14.17 11.62 -11.47
C GLY A 288 -15.54 11.69 -10.79
N LEU A 289 -16.50 12.40 -11.38
CA LEU A 289 -17.89 12.47 -10.92
C LEU A 289 -18.59 11.11 -11.01
N GLU A 290 -18.53 10.44 -12.17
CA GLU A 290 -19.15 9.12 -12.39
C GLU A 290 -18.57 8.05 -11.44
N ARG A 291 -17.25 8.06 -11.22
CA ARG A 291 -16.55 7.16 -10.28
C ARG A 291 -16.60 7.62 -8.83
N LYS A 292 -17.32 8.69 -8.52
CA LYS A 292 -17.48 9.24 -7.18
C LYS A 292 -16.14 9.42 -6.45
N VAL A 293 -15.19 10.04 -7.15
CA VAL A 293 -13.87 10.37 -6.60
C VAL A 293 -14.05 11.41 -5.49
N PRO A 294 -13.52 11.20 -4.27
CA PRO A 294 -13.66 12.18 -3.20
C PRO A 294 -12.87 13.47 -3.54
N PRO A 295 -13.48 14.66 -3.42
CA PRO A 295 -12.79 15.92 -3.71
C PRO A 295 -11.67 16.16 -2.70
N LEU A 296 -10.56 16.76 -3.15
CA LEU A 296 -9.40 17.08 -2.33
C LEU A 296 -9.09 18.58 -2.39
N GLY A 297 -9.20 19.28 -1.26
CA GLY A 297 -8.75 20.67 -1.11
C GLY A 297 -9.66 21.70 -1.81
N HIS A 298 -9.08 22.48 -2.72
CA HIS A 298 -9.65 23.72 -3.25
C HIS A 298 -10.40 23.57 -4.59
N GLU A 299 -11.28 24.55 -4.83
CA GLU A 299 -11.78 25.08 -6.11
C GLU A 299 -11.49 24.25 -7.35
N ASN A 300 -10.28 24.50 -7.82
CA ASN A 300 -9.86 24.18 -9.15
C ASN A 300 -9.43 22.70 -9.30
N ASN A 301 -9.40 21.92 -8.21
CA ASN A 301 -9.30 20.47 -8.28
C ASN A 301 -10.68 19.87 -8.58
N ARG A 302 -11.06 19.90 -9.87
CA ARG A 302 -12.26 19.26 -10.43
C ARG A 302 -12.08 17.74 -10.51
N PHE A 303 -11.85 17.08 -9.37
CA PHE A 303 -11.56 15.65 -9.22
C PHE A 303 -10.29 15.13 -9.93
N PHE A 304 -9.37 16.05 -10.28
CA PHE A 304 -8.11 15.71 -10.94
C PHE A 304 -7.17 14.89 -10.03
N TRP A 305 -7.17 15.15 -8.72
CA TRP A 305 -6.30 14.49 -7.75
C TRP A 305 -7.00 14.11 -6.46
N THR A 306 -6.58 12.97 -5.91
CA THR A 306 -6.96 12.42 -4.60
C THR A 306 -5.77 12.35 -3.64
N GLY A 307 -4.56 12.24 -4.18
CA GLY A 307 -3.30 12.27 -3.45
C GLY A 307 -2.68 13.66 -3.46
N CYS A 308 -2.02 13.98 -2.35
CA CYS A 308 -1.10 15.10 -2.24
C CYS A 308 0.07 14.66 -1.35
N GLN A 309 1.29 14.98 -1.76
CA GLN A 309 2.50 14.71 -1.01
C GLN A 309 3.40 15.94 -1.00
N ILE A 310 3.91 16.30 0.17
CA ILE A 310 4.88 17.37 0.35
C ILE A 310 6.27 16.74 0.48
N ASN A 311 7.16 17.08 -0.45
CA ASN A 311 8.56 16.67 -0.43
C ASN A 311 9.40 17.86 0.06
N VAL A 312 10.02 17.71 1.23
CA VAL A 312 10.95 18.68 1.79
C VAL A 312 12.37 18.19 1.52
N SER A 313 13.21 19.04 0.95
CA SER A 313 14.60 18.71 0.61
C SER A 313 15.49 19.91 0.85
N ARG A 314 16.78 19.71 1.12
CA ARG A 314 17.77 20.80 1.17
C ARG A 314 18.64 20.81 -0.08
N PRO A 315 19.21 21.96 -0.49
CA PRO A 315 20.35 21.97 -1.39
C PRO A 315 21.49 21.17 -0.79
N ILE A 316 22.26 20.51 -1.64
CA ILE A 316 23.45 19.76 -1.23
C ILE A 316 24.72 20.60 -1.41
N ALA A 317 25.79 20.28 -0.67
CA ALA A 317 27.13 20.74 -1.00
C ALA A 317 27.59 20.12 -2.33
N ASP A 318 28.57 20.73 -3.02
CA ASP A 318 29.04 20.26 -4.35
C ASP A 318 29.62 18.83 -4.33
N ASP A 319 30.08 18.37 -3.16
CA ASP A 319 30.56 17.01 -2.86
C ASP A 319 29.50 16.12 -2.16
N GLY A 320 28.40 16.71 -1.66
CA GLY A 320 27.45 16.10 -0.75
C GLY A 320 26.36 15.22 -1.39
N ARG A 321 26.72 14.27 -2.27
CA ARG A 321 25.76 13.46 -3.05
C ARG A 321 24.72 12.72 -2.19
N ASP A 322 25.08 12.25 -1.00
CA ASP A 322 24.21 11.41 -0.16
C ASP A 322 23.04 12.17 0.50
N GLY A 323 23.14 13.49 0.69
CA GLY A 323 22.17 14.26 1.49
C GLY A 323 20.75 14.24 0.90
N PHE A 324 20.64 14.31 -0.42
CA PHE A 324 19.35 14.33 -1.11
C PHE A 324 18.63 12.97 -1.06
N ALA A 325 19.38 11.87 -1.19
CA ALA A 325 18.86 10.51 -1.00
C ALA A 325 18.46 10.23 0.47
N GLN A 326 19.12 10.85 1.44
CA GLN A 326 18.70 10.75 2.86
C GLN A 326 17.36 11.47 3.14
N ASP A 327 17.11 12.61 2.51
CA ASP A 327 15.85 13.36 2.62
C ASP A 327 14.70 12.64 1.89
N LEU A 328 14.86 12.39 0.58
CA LEU A 328 13.75 11.94 -0.29
C LEU A 328 13.76 10.44 -0.64
N GLY A 329 14.84 9.71 -0.34
CA GLY A 329 14.95 8.27 -0.63
C GLY A 329 14.60 7.95 -2.09
N ARG A 330 13.65 7.03 -2.29
CA ARG A 330 13.15 6.66 -3.62
C ARG A 330 12.66 7.86 -4.44
N ALA A 331 12.11 8.91 -3.81
CA ALA A 331 11.64 10.09 -4.53
C ALA A 331 12.79 10.97 -5.09
N ALA A 332 14.05 10.69 -4.71
CA ALA A 332 15.24 11.22 -5.38
C ALA A 332 15.73 10.33 -6.54
N ASP A 333 15.41 9.04 -6.54
CA ASP A 333 15.90 8.06 -7.53
C ASP A 333 15.15 8.17 -8.87
N ILE A 334 15.63 7.45 -9.89
CA ILE A 334 14.89 7.24 -11.14
C ILE A 334 13.77 6.23 -10.88
N HIS A 335 12.51 6.62 -11.07
CA HIS A 335 11.37 5.73 -10.85
C HIS A 335 10.13 6.11 -11.67
N PRO A 336 9.21 5.15 -11.86
CA PRO A 336 7.81 5.41 -12.15
C PRO A 336 6.96 5.26 -10.88
N ASP A 337 5.90 6.06 -10.77
CA ASP A 337 4.88 5.93 -9.73
C ASP A 337 3.82 4.90 -10.15
N GLY A 338 4.11 3.65 -9.80
CA GLY A 338 3.29 2.47 -10.12
C GLY A 338 1.90 2.41 -9.48
N HIS A 339 1.42 3.49 -8.85
CA HIS A 339 0.08 3.62 -8.28
C HIS A 339 -0.71 4.84 -8.83
N ASP A 340 -0.12 5.62 -9.73
CA ASP A 340 -0.81 6.75 -10.35
C ASP A 340 -1.81 6.28 -11.42
N GLN A 341 -2.94 6.95 -11.55
CA GLN A 341 -3.98 6.55 -12.50
C GLN A 341 -3.56 6.87 -13.95
N LEU A 342 -3.60 5.84 -14.82
CA LEU A 342 -3.47 6.03 -16.27
C LEU A 342 -4.60 6.93 -16.81
N GLY A 343 -4.30 7.79 -17.77
CA GLY A 343 -5.21 8.82 -18.25
C GLY A 343 -5.18 10.13 -17.47
N SER A 344 -4.72 10.11 -16.21
CA SER A 344 -4.56 11.31 -15.37
C SER A 344 -3.16 11.92 -15.45
N PHE A 345 -3.00 13.12 -14.88
CA PHE A 345 -1.73 13.84 -14.74
C PHE A 345 -1.40 14.07 -13.27
N THR A 346 -0.15 13.77 -12.92
CA THR A 346 0.49 14.16 -11.67
C THR A 346 1.03 15.57 -11.83
N GLN A 347 0.70 16.45 -10.88
CA GLN A 347 1.04 17.87 -10.89
C GLN A 347 2.05 18.14 -9.79
N LEU A 348 3.30 18.40 -10.18
CA LEU A 348 4.31 18.95 -9.28
C LEU A 348 4.18 20.48 -9.24
N VAL A 349 4.25 21.06 -8.04
CA VAL A 349 4.24 22.51 -7.78
C VAL A 349 5.46 22.85 -6.92
N VAL A 350 6.30 23.77 -7.38
CA VAL A 350 7.48 24.25 -6.64
C VAL A 350 7.10 25.41 -5.74
N LEU A 351 7.26 25.23 -4.44
CA LEU A 351 6.69 26.13 -3.43
C LEU A 351 7.69 27.12 -2.86
N THR A 352 8.99 26.87 -2.97
CA THR A 352 10.02 27.77 -2.41
C THR A 352 10.96 28.27 -3.50
N PRO A 353 11.44 29.53 -3.42
CA PRO A 353 12.49 30.00 -4.30
C PRO A 353 13.80 29.25 -4.05
N THR A 354 14.49 28.91 -5.14
CA THR A 354 15.91 28.53 -5.05
C THR A 354 16.69 29.76 -4.59
N PRO A 355 17.57 29.66 -3.56
CA PRO A 355 18.41 30.78 -3.15
C PRO A 355 19.32 31.24 -4.28
N ALA A 356 19.50 32.54 -4.44
CA ALA A 356 20.28 33.13 -5.54
C ALA A 356 21.74 32.64 -5.61
N GLN A 357 22.30 32.13 -4.51
CA GLN A 357 23.62 31.52 -4.48
C GLN A 357 23.64 30.05 -4.95
N CYS A 358 22.55 29.28 -4.83
CA CYS A 358 22.54 27.87 -5.21
C CYS A 358 22.21 27.69 -6.70
N SER A 359 22.62 26.56 -7.29
CA SER A 359 22.09 26.15 -8.59
C SER A 359 20.59 25.87 -8.50
N SER A 360 19.88 26.04 -9.62
CA SER A 360 18.52 25.52 -9.76
C SER A 360 18.49 24.01 -9.51
N ALA A 361 17.39 23.53 -8.93
CA ALA A 361 17.04 22.13 -8.97
C ALA A 361 16.46 21.80 -10.37
N PHE A 362 16.61 20.56 -10.81
CA PHE A 362 16.14 20.10 -12.12
C PHE A 362 15.23 18.89 -11.94
N PHE A 363 14.11 18.86 -12.67
CA PHE A 363 13.26 17.66 -12.80
C PHE A 363 13.47 17.04 -14.18
N PHE A 364 13.45 15.72 -14.28
CA PHE A 364 13.72 14.99 -15.53
C PHE A 364 12.55 14.08 -15.90
N LEU A 365 12.15 14.10 -17.17
CA LEU A 365 11.31 13.09 -17.79
C LEU A 365 12.22 12.23 -18.67
N LEU A 366 12.80 11.17 -18.09
CA LEU A 366 13.94 10.46 -18.66
C LEU A 366 13.59 9.73 -19.96
N GLU A 367 12.36 9.23 -20.09
CA GLU A 367 11.88 8.58 -21.33
C GLU A 367 11.93 9.56 -22.51
N PHE A 368 11.61 10.83 -22.27
CA PHE A 368 11.53 11.84 -23.32
C PHE A 368 12.82 12.63 -23.52
N GLY A 369 13.88 12.35 -22.77
CA GLY A 369 15.11 13.16 -22.81
C GLY A 369 14.90 14.62 -22.40
N LEU A 370 13.86 14.93 -21.60
CA LEU A 370 13.50 16.29 -21.22
C LEU A 370 13.91 16.62 -19.78
N TYR A 371 14.20 17.90 -19.53
CA TYR A 371 14.37 18.45 -18.19
C TYR A 371 13.60 19.77 -17.98
N ILE A 372 13.30 20.08 -16.73
CA ILE A 372 12.58 21.27 -16.28
C ILE A 372 13.38 21.95 -15.17
N ILE A 373 13.55 23.26 -15.26
CA ILE A 373 14.13 24.07 -14.17
C ILE A 373 13.06 24.28 -13.08
N MET A 374 13.37 23.92 -11.84
CA MET A 374 12.45 23.98 -10.71
C MET A 374 12.57 25.32 -9.97
N GLU A 375 11.95 26.36 -10.51
CA GLU A 375 11.89 27.70 -9.90
C GLU A 375 10.60 27.90 -9.09
N TYR A 376 10.54 28.94 -8.24
CA TYR A 376 9.34 29.26 -7.47
C TYR A 376 8.11 29.38 -8.38
N ALA A 377 6.99 28.82 -7.95
CA ALA A 377 5.74 28.80 -8.69
C ALA A 377 5.78 28.06 -10.04
N THR A 378 6.89 27.41 -10.42
CA THR A 378 6.89 26.46 -11.54
C THR A 378 5.99 25.28 -11.20
N THR A 379 5.15 24.88 -12.15
CA THR A 379 4.36 23.67 -12.08
C THR A 379 4.57 22.82 -13.32
N LEU A 380 4.67 21.50 -13.12
CA LEU A 380 4.80 20.50 -14.17
C LEU A 380 3.64 19.52 -14.02
N ALA A 381 2.81 19.41 -15.05
CA ALA A 381 1.87 18.31 -15.20
C ALA A 381 2.53 17.22 -16.05
N PHE A 382 2.48 15.96 -15.63
CA PHE A 382 3.07 14.83 -16.34
C PHE A 382 2.38 13.53 -15.93
N SER A 383 2.50 12.47 -16.74
CA SER A 383 2.08 11.13 -16.27
C SER A 383 3.14 10.54 -15.32
N GLY A 384 2.80 10.36 -14.04
CA GLY A 384 3.70 9.74 -13.04
C GLY A 384 4.12 8.30 -13.36
N ARG A 385 3.42 7.63 -14.30
CA ARG A 385 3.78 6.30 -14.83
C ARG A 385 5.02 6.30 -15.74
N ARG A 386 5.51 7.47 -16.16
CA ARG A 386 6.76 7.66 -16.91
C ARG A 386 7.96 7.64 -15.96
N LEU A 387 9.11 7.16 -16.43
CA LEU A 387 10.37 7.29 -15.70
C LEU A 387 10.75 8.76 -15.54
N HIS A 388 10.79 9.19 -14.29
CA HIS A 388 11.15 10.53 -13.91
C HIS A 388 12.10 10.52 -12.71
N SER A 389 12.75 11.65 -12.49
CA SER A 389 13.63 11.86 -11.34
C SER A 389 13.90 13.34 -11.12
N ARG A 390 14.71 13.66 -10.11
CA ARG A 390 15.00 15.02 -9.69
C ARG A 390 16.46 15.14 -9.28
N LEU A 391 17.12 16.22 -9.70
CA LEU A 391 18.39 16.67 -9.12
C LEU A 391 18.13 17.84 -8.15
N PRO A 392 18.78 17.87 -6.98
CA PRO A 392 18.66 18.97 -6.03
C PRO A 392 19.36 20.23 -6.54
N SER A 393 19.03 21.36 -5.92
CA SER A 393 19.91 22.53 -5.92
C SER A 393 21.26 22.18 -5.29
N VAL A 394 22.33 22.76 -5.79
CA VAL A 394 23.69 22.56 -5.28
C VAL A 394 24.29 23.89 -4.86
N ALA A 395 24.94 23.94 -3.70
CA ALA A 395 25.63 25.13 -3.24
C ALA A 395 26.92 25.41 -4.05
N PRO A 396 27.37 26.68 -4.15
CA PRO A 396 28.62 27.04 -4.79
C PRO A 396 29.83 26.28 -4.25
N ARG A 397 30.77 25.98 -5.14
CA ARG A 397 32.09 25.46 -4.78
C ARG A 397 32.76 26.37 -3.73
N GLY A 398 33.20 25.76 -2.64
CA GLY A 398 33.85 26.45 -1.53
C GLY A 398 32.92 26.97 -0.44
N ILE A 399 31.60 26.73 -0.52
CA ILE A 399 30.69 26.90 0.63
C ILE A 399 30.51 25.52 1.29
N PRO A 400 31.20 25.24 2.42
CA PRO A 400 31.13 23.91 3.06
C PRO A 400 29.79 23.67 3.76
N ASP A 401 29.17 24.72 4.30
CA ASP A 401 27.92 24.65 5.06
C ASP A 401 26.78 25.30 4.26
N VAL A 402 25.85 24.49 3.77
CA VAL A 402 24.57 24.98 3.22
C VAL A 402 23.78 25.64 4.35
N PRO A 403 23.27 26.89 4.19
CA PRO A 403 22.49 27.55 5.24
C PRO A 403 21.33 26.68 5.76
N LYS A 404 21.11 26.70 7.08
CA LYS A 404 20.17 25.79 7.78
C LYS A 404 18.69 26.16 7.58
N ASP A 405 18.48 27.39 7.14
CA ASP A 405 17.19 28.03 6.85
C ASP A 405 16.70 27.82 5.41
N VAL A 406 17.55 27.25 4.55
CA VAL A 406 17.31 27.04 3.12
C VAL A 406 16.75 25.65 2.82
N TYR A 407 15.64 25.60 2.09
CA TYR A 407 14.94 24.39 1.65
C TYR A 407 14.41 24.54 0.23
N SER A 408 14.25 23.41 -0.44
CA SER A 408 13.36 23.25 -1.57
C SER A 408 12.16 22.40 -1.14
N VAL A 409 10.98 23.01 -1.09
CA VAL A 409 9.70 22.35 -0.81
C VAL A 409 8.92 22.25 -2.12
N VAL A 410 8.43 21.06 -2.44
CA VAL A 410 7.54 20.83 -3.58
C VAL A 410 6.31 20.05 -3.14
N ALA A 411 5.15 20.38 -3.69
CA ALA A 411 3.93 19.58 -3.58
C ALA A 411 3.74 18.74 -4.83
N VAL A 412 3.35 17.48 -4.66
CA VAL A 412 3.03 16.54 -5.73
C VAL A 412 1.58 16.10 -5.54
N LEU A 413 0.72 16.54 -6.45
CA LEU A 413 -0.68 16.15 -6.53
C LEU A 413 -0.81 15.01 -7.53
N TYR A 414 -1.49 13.93 -7.16
CA TYR A 414 -1.60 12.75 -8.02
C TYR A 414 -2.98 12.09 -7.87
N GLN A 415 -3.40 11.37 -8.90
CA GLN A 415 -4.60 10.56 -8.83
C GLN A 415 -4.22 9.12 -8.56
N THR A 416 -4.69 8.53 -7.47
CA THR A 416 -4.36 7.13 -7.13
C THR A 416 -5.28 6.19 -7.90
N ASP A 417 -4.73 5.16 -8.55
CA ASP A 417 -5.50 4.17 -9.33
C ASP A 417 -6.68 3.59 -8.54
N LYS A 418 -6.44 3.15 -7.30
CA LYS A 418 -7.46 2.62 -6.37
C LYS A 418 -8.59 3.60 -6.06
N LEU A 419 -8.30 4.91 -5.93
CA LEU A 419 -9.33 5.90 -5.57
C LEU A 419 -10.19 6.33 -6.76
N THR A 420 -9.82 5.94 -7.99
CA THR A 420 -10.68 6.08 -9.17
C THR A 420 -11.69 4.94 -9.33
N ARG A 421 -11.66 3.98 -8.39
CA ARG A 421 -12.60 2.88 -8.25
C ARG A 421 -13.11 2.86 -6.81
N ILE A 422 -13.70 3.98 -6.38
CA ILE A 422 -14.13 4.13 -4.99
C ILE A 422 -15.18 3.07 -4.61
N GLU A 423 -15.92 2.55 -5.59
CA GLU A 423 -16.88 1.45 -5.48
C GLU A 423 -16.22 0.10 -5.13
N GLU A 424 -14.92 -0.07 -5.40
CA GLU A 424 -14.10 -1.19 -4.93
C GLU A 424 -13.50 -0.90 -3.53
N CYS A 425 -13.65 0.32 -3.02
CA CYS A 425 -13.09 0.77 -1.74
C CYS A 425 -14.17 0.92 -0.66
N VAL A 426 -13.79 0.68 0.59
CA VAL A 426 -14.60 1.08 1.75
C VAL A 426 -14.23 2.53 2.09
N LEU A 427 -15.18 3.46 2.05
CA LEU A 427 -15.00 4.80 2.59
C LEU A 427 -15.29 4.81 4.09
N ASN A 428 -14.43 5.43 4.88
CA ASN A 428 -14.52 5.40 6.34
C ASN A 428 -14.99 6.74 6.93
N VAL A 429 -16.04 6.72 7.78
CA VAL A 429 -16.85 7.92 8.07
C VAL A 429 -17.26 8.08 9.56
N TYR A 430 -16.53 7.51 10.53
CA TYR A 430 -16.71 7.88 11.95
C TYR A 430 -15.44 7.65 12.81
N THR A 431 -15.44 7.60 14.14
CA THR A 431 -14.29 7.14 14.97
C THR A 431 -14.82 6.40 16.21
N ASP A 432 -14.27 5.24 16.60
CA ASP A 432 -14.79 4.50 17.78
C ASP A 432 -14.55 5.27 19.10
N PRO A 433 -15.61 5.73 19.82
CA PRO A 433 -15.46 6.50 21.05
C PRO A 433 -14.79 5.72 22.19
N ARG A 434 -14.71 4.38 22.11
CA ARG A 434 -14.23 3.52 23.20
C ARG A 434 -12.71 3.53 23.38
N ARG A 435 -11.95 4.05 22.40
CA ARG A 435 -10.48 4.10 22.47
C ARG A 435 -9.93 5.36 23.14
N ASP A 436 -10.66 6.46 23.13
CA ASP A 436 -10.28 7.63 23.93
C ASP A 436 -10.88 7.52 25.33
N LYS A 437 -10.13 7.94 26.35
CA LYS A 437 -10.57 7.89 27.76
C LYS A 437 -11.49 9.08 28.11
N GLN A 438 -11.89 9.88 27.13
CA GLN A 438 -12.74 11.06 27.30
C GLN A 438 -14.24 10.68 27.27
N LYS A 439 -14.91 10.88 28.40
CA LYS A 439 -16.23 10.28 28.74
C LYS A 439 -17.46 10.93 28.08
N HIS A 440 -17.33 11.69 27.00
CA HIS A 440 -18.34 12.73 26.67
C HIS A 440 -19.28 12.47 25.49
N VAL A 441 -19.33 11.25 24.92
CA VAL A 441 -20.38 10.88 23.94
C VAL A 441 -21.04 9.55 24.36
N GLN A 442 -22.22 9.64 24.99
CA GLN A 442 -23.10 8.50 25.22
C GLN A 442 -24.02 8.30 24.01
N VAL A 443 -23.76 7.27 23.22
CA VAL A 443 -24.72 6.74 22.23
C VAL A 443 -25.46 5.55 22.87
N THR A 444 -26.77 5.43 22.67
CA THR A 444 -27.57 4.41 23.37
C THR A 444 -27.27 3.00 22.87
N PRO A 445 -27.41 1.95 23.72
CA PRO A 445 -26.99 0.59 23.36
C PRO A 445 -27.77 -0.06 22.21
N GLU A 446 -28.96 0.42 21.86
CA GLU A 446 -29.81 -0.20 20.83
C GLU A 446 -29.19 -0.13 19.41
N THR A 447 -28.34 0.86 19.12
CA THR A 447 -27.67 1.00 17.81
C THR A 447 -26.59 -0.05 17.55
N TRP A 448 -26.23 -0.88 18.54
CA TRP A 448 -25.11 -1.82 18.48
C TRP A 448 -25.51 -3.30 18.40
N LYS A 449 -26.79 -3.62 18.14
CA LYS A 449 -27.21 -5.02 17.98
C LYS A 449 -26.58 -5.62 16.71
N PRO A 450 -25.69 -6.62 16.81
CA PRO A 450 -24.92 -7.09 15.67
C PRO A 450 -25.77 -7.95 14.75
N VAL A 451 -25.83 -7.58 13.46
CA VAL A 451 -26.27 -8.51 12.41
C VAL A 451 -25.17 -9.56 12.27
N ALA A 452 -25.48 -10.81 12.65
CA ALA A 452 -24.50 -11.85 12.99
C ALA A 452 -23.76 -12.49 11.80
N ALA A 453 -23.42 -11.73 10.75
CA ALA A 453 -22.79 -12.23 9.53
C ALA A 453 -21.51 -11.48 9.08
N ILE A 454 -21.18 -10.30 9.64
CA ILE A 454 -19.98 -9.54 9.26
C ILE A 454 -19.09 -9.35 10.49
N ALA A 455 -18.22 -10.34 10.74
CA ALA A 455 -17.25 -10.30 11.82
C ALA A 455 -15.82 -10.21 11.29
N ARG A 456 -15.30 -8.99 11.11
CA ARG A 456 -13.90 -8.58 11.39
C ARG A 456 -13.65 -7.08 11.15
N HIS A 457 -13.54 -6.36 12.26
CA HIS A 457 -12.75 -5.13 12.46
C HIS A 457 -13.17 -3.84 11.72
N GLU A 458 -14.32 -3.31 12.16
CA GLU A 458 -14.75 -1.91 12.03
C GLU A 458 -13.86 -0.98 12.89
N HIS A 459 -13.11 -0.05 12.30
CA HIS A 459 -12.50 1.10 13.00
C HIS A 459 -12.29 2.26 12.00
N ALA A 460 -12.39 3.52 12.44
CA ALA A 460 -12.76 4.64 11.55
C ALA A 460 -12.02 5.97 11.82
N THR A 461 -12.09 6.97 10.91
CA THR A 461 -11.84 8.40 11.27
C THR A 461 -12.82 9.39 10.58
N ILE A 462 -13.41 10.34 11.34
CA ILE A 462 -14.09 11.55 10.84
C ILE A 462 -13.65 12.79 11.65
N ALA A 463 -13.68 13.99 11.04
CA ALA A 463 -13.50 15.26 11.77
C ALA A 463 -14.81 15.67 12.47
N GLN A 464 -14.73 16.21 13.70
CA GLN A 464 -15.93 16.50 14.52
C GLN A 464 -16.78 17.67 14.01
N ASP A 465 -16.31 18.40 12.99
CA ASP A 465 -16.99 19.48 12.28
C ASP A 465 -17.73 19.01 11.00
N GLY A 466 -17.60 17.73 10.62
CA GLY A 466 -18.20 17.18 9.41
C GLY A 466 -17.39 17.43 8.13
N HIS A 467 -16.21 18.07 8.20
CA HIS A 467 -15.38 18.30 7.02
C HIS A 467 -14.62 17.03 6.60
N VAL A 468 -15.12 16.38 5.55
CA VAL A 468 -14.24 15.70 4.57
C VAL A 468 -13.30 16.77 3.98
N VAL A 469 -12.07 16.40 3.60
CA VAL A 469 -11.00 17.35 3.21
C VAL A 469 -11.24 17.94 1.81
N GLY A 470 -12.30 18.74 1.70
CA GLY A 470 -12.87 19.35 0.51
C GLY A 470 -14.09 20.16 0.93
N GLY A 471 -13.89 21.42 1.34
CA GLY A 471 -14.93 22.25 1.94
C GLY A 471 -16.10 22.55 1.00
N ASN A 472 -17.32 22.52 1.56
CA ASN A 472 -18.61 23.02 1.04
C ASN A 472 -19.11 22.57 -0.36
N ARG A 473 -18.34 21.84 -1.18
CA ARG A 473 -18.51 22.02 -2.64
C ARG A 473 -19.64 21.27 -3.33
N GLN A 474 -20.12 20.13 -2.81
CA GLN A 474 -21.28 19.43 -3.40
C GLN A 474 -22.08 18.69 -2.30
N PRO A 475 -23.18 19.28 -1.78
CA PRO A 475 -24.04 18.59 -0.83
C PRO A 475 -24.67 17.33 -1.45
N GLU A 476 -25.13 17.39 -2.70
CA GLU A 476 -25.72 16.28 -3.46
C GLU A 476 -24.83 15.03 -3.51
N TYR A 477 -23.53 15.24 -3.74
CA TYR A 477 -22.51 14.18 -3.75
C TYR A 477 -22.38 13.50 -2.38
N LEU A 478 -22.33 14.31 -1.30
CA LEU A 478 -22.34 13.81 0.07
C LEU A 478 -23.62 13.01 0.36
N LEU A 479 -24.78 13.54 -0.03
CA LEU A 479 -26.09 12.95 0.20
C LEU A 479 -26.26 11.59 -0.50
N THR A 480 -25.75 11.46 -1.73
CA THR A 480 -25.73 10.21 -2.50
C THR A 480 -24.83 9.14 -1.87
N LEU A 481 -23.70 9.53 -1.29
CA LEU A 481 -22.77 8.62 -0.58
C LEU A 481 -23.23 8.27 0.84
N LEU A 482 -24.02 9.13 1.48
CA LEU A 482 -24.30 9.08 2.91
C LEU A 482 -25.75 8.80 3.26
N SER A 483 -26.64 8.34 2.37
CA SER A 483 -28.08 8.17 2.69
C SER A 483 -28.39 7.45 4.03
N GLY A 484 -27.55 6.51 4.47
CA GLY A 484 -27.60 5.92 5.82
C GLY A 484 -26.94 6.74 6.94
N THR A 485 -25.83 7.43 6.67
CA THR A 485 -25.04 8.25 7.62
C THR A 485 -25.62 9.66 7.81
N VAL A 486 -26.40 10.13 6.84
CA VAL A 486 -27.08 11.43 6.78
C VAL A 486 -27.85 11.69 8.06
N ARG A 487 -28.57 10.68 8.57
CA ARG A 487 -29.35 10.73 9.82
C ARG A 487 -28.52 11.13 11.05
N GLN A 488 -27.20 10.94 11.01
CA GLN A 488 -26.26 11.35 12.06
C GLN A 488 -25.67 12.75 11.79
N ALA A 489 -25.51 13.14 10.53
CA ALA A 489 -24.99 14.45 10.12
C ALA A 489 -26.00 15.61 10.34
N VAL A 490 -27.31 15.39 10.13
CA VAL A 490 -28.36 16.43 10.35
C VAL A 490 -28.53 16.86 11.83
N ASN A 491 -27.80 16.21 12.75
CA ASN A 491 -27.71 16.64 14.15
C ASN A 491 -26.59 17.68 14.39
N HIS A 492 -25.71 17.92 13.43
CA HIS A 492 -24.53 18.78 13.58
C HIS A 492 -24.50 19.98 12.64
N ASP A 493 -24.94 19.85 11.39
CA ASP A 493 -25.20 21.01 10.53
C ASP A 493 -26.66 21.47 10.67
N GLN A 494 -26.86 22.69 11.19
CA GLN A 494 -28.19 23.26 11.40
C GLN A 494 -28.82 23.85 10.13
N ARG A 495 -28.09 23.90 9.01
CA ARG A 495 -28.57 24.50 7.76
C ARG A 495 -29.48 23.60 6.94
N PHE A 496 -29.49 22.28 7.14
CA PHE A 496 -30.30 21.36 6.32
C PHE A 496 -31.28 20.52 7.13
N GLU A 497 -32.47 20.26 6.60
CA GLU A 497 -33.48 19.32 7.13
C GLU A 497 -33.69 18.21 6.10
N ILE A 498 -33.60 16.95 6.53
CA ILE A 498 -33.71 15.82 5.62
C ILE A 498 -34.89 14.96 6.05
N ARG A 499 -35.92 14.95 5.20
CA ARG A 499 -37.15 14.18 5.38
C ARG A 499 -37.04 12.90 4.56
N ILE A 500 -37.08 11.77 5.27
CA ILE A 500 -37.12 10.45 4.64
C ILE A 500 -38.57 9.98 4.76
N ASP A 501 -39.28 9.91 3.63
CA ASP A 501 -40.57 9.23 3.57
C ASP A 501 -40.34 7.70 3.64
N PRO A 502 -40.88 7.00 4.66
CA PRO A 502 -40.74 5.56 4.79
C PRO A 502 -41.26 4.78 3.57
N GLY A 503 -42.28 5.29 2.87
CA GLY A 503 -42.85 4.66 1.68
C GLY A 503 -41.96 4.72 0.43
N THR A 504 -40.97 5.63 0.42
CA THR A 504 -40.03 5.83 -0.70
C THR A 504 -38.58 5.59 -0.31
N LEU A 505 -38.30 4.82 0.76
CA LEU A 505 -36.94 4.54 1.25
C LEU A 505 -35.95 3.98 0.18
N ALA A 506 -36.48 3.42 -0.91
CA ALA A 506 -35.72 2.90 -2.05
C ALA A 506 -35.58 3.88 -3.25
N ARG A 507 -36.06 5.13 -3.11
CA ARG A 507 -36.16 6.17 -4.14
C ARG A 507 -35.74 7.57 -3.63
N GLY A 508 -34.80 7.59 -2.68
CA GLY A 508 -34.16 8.82 -2.22
C GLY A 508 -34.71 9.44 -0.94
N ALA A 509 -33.95 10.39 -0.40
CA ALA A 509 -34.30 11.21 0.75
C ALA A 509 -34.55 12.66 0.31
N THR A 510 -35.57 13.31 0.83
CA THR A 510 -35.91 14.68 0.47
C THR A 510 -35.14 15.67 1.35
N VAL A 511 -34.31 16.52 0.75
CA VAL A 511 -33.50 17.50 1.49
C VAL A 511 -34.13 18.89 1.37
N TYR A 512 -34.02 19.67 2.44
CA TYR A 512 -34.44 21.06 2.53
C TYR A 512 -33.31 21.88 3.13
N ASP A 513 -33.12 23.12 2.69
CA ASP A 513 -32.37 24.13 3.45
C ASP A 513 -33.31 24.72 4.52
N ARG A 514 -32.87 24.76 5.78
CA ARG A 514 -33.65 25.18 6.97
C ARG A 514 -33.78 26.69 7.12
N GLU A 515 -32.86 27.46 6.56
CA GLU A 515 -32.91 28.93 6.62
C GLU A 515 -33.94 29.46 5.62
N THR A 516 -34.00 28.84 4.44
CA THR A 516 -34.89 29.20 3.33
C THR A 516 -36.21 28.42 3.33
N GLY A 517 -36.21 27.19 3.87
CA GLY A 517 -37.30 26.22 3.76
C GLY A 517 -37.42 25.56 2.38
N GLU A 518 -36.52 25.86 1.43
CA GLU A 518 -36.58 25.36 0.06
C GLU A 518 -36.12 23.90 -0.02
N GLN A 519 -36.85 23.11 -0.81
CA GLN A 519 -36.48 21.72 -1.09
C GLN A 519 -35.29 21.70 -2.06
N ILE A 520 -34.18 21.11 -1.62
CA ILE A 520 -33.05 20.78 -2.48
C ILE A 520 -33.44 19.51 -3.25
N GLU A 521 -33.78 19.69 -4.52
CA GLU A 521 -34.04 18.59 -5.44
C GLU A 521 -32.73 17.86 -5.76
N ILE A 522 -32.49 16.74 -5.06
CA ILE A 522 -31.42 15.80 -5.44
C ILE A 522 -31.87 15.12 -6.74
N ASP A 523 -31.27 15.48 -7.86
CA ASP A 523 -31.55 14.86 -9.16
C ASP A 523 -30.92 13.46 -9.24
N GLU A 524 -31.56 12.49 -8.57
CA GLU A 524 -31.22 11.06 -8.68
C GLU A 524 -31.47 10.51 -10.10
N THR A 525 -32.16 11.26 -10.97
CA THR A 525 -32.50 10.86 -12.34
C THR A 525 -31.38 11.10 -13.37
N ARG A 526 -30.20 11.58 -12.96
CA ARG A 526 -29.11 12.00 -13.86
C ARG A 526 -27.89 11.09 -14.03
N VAL A 527 -27.87 9.89 -13.46
CA VAL A 527 -26.94 8.85 -13.94
C VAL A 527 -27.49 8.31 -15.27
N ASP A 528 -27.30 9.09 -16.33
CA ASP A 528 -27.57 8.65 -17.70
C ASP A 528 -26.58 7.53 -18.03
N VAL A 529 -27.06 6.29 -17.90
CA VAL A 529 -26.26 5.08 -18.10
C VAL A 529 -25.58 5.05 -19.47
N ALA A 530 -26.17 5.66 -20.50
CA ALA A 530 -25.53 5.77 -21.81
C ALA A 530 -24.34 6.76 -21.77
N ARG A 531 -24.51 7.91 -21.12
CA ARG A 531 -23.44 8.89 -20.89
C ARG A 531 -22.33 8.32 -19.99
N THR A 532 -22.67 7.66 -18.88
CA THR A 532 -21.68 6.99 -18.00
C THR A 532 -20.87 5.94 -18.76
N ALA A 533 -21.51 5.16 -19.62
CA ALA A 533 -20.85 4.19 -20.48
C ALA A 533 -19.95 4.85 -21.55
N GLU A 534 -20.39 5.96 -22.15
CA GLU A 534 -19.59 6.76 -23.09
C GLU A 534 -18.35 7.36 -22.41
N ILE A 535 -18.50 8.00 -21.26
CA ILE A 535 -17.39 8.55 -20.45
C ILE A 535 -16.41 7.44 -20.07
N THR A 536 -16.91 6.31 -19.59
CA THR A 536 -16.08 5.15 -19.23
C THR A 536 -15.31 4.63 -20.44
N LYS A 537 -15.98 4.51 -21.60
CA LYS A 537 -15.33 4.09 -22.85
C LYS A 537 -14.24 5.08 -23.29
N CYS A 538 -14.50 6.39 -23.29
CA CYS A 538 -13.50 7.40 -23.65
C CYS A 538 -12.29 7.36 -22.70
N TRP A 539 -12.51 7.09 -21.41
CA TRP A 539 -11.44 6.90 -20.43
C TRP A 539 -10.65 5.60 -20.65
N GLU A 540 -11.34 4.52 -21.00
CA GLU A 540 -10.74 3.23 -21.36
C GLU A 540 -9.92 3.35 -22.65
N ASP A 541 -10.41 4.04 -23.68
CA ASP A 541 -9.70 4.28 -24.94
C ASP A 541 -8.40 5.09 -24.70
N ILE A 542 -8.43 6.14 -23.86
CA ILE A 542 -7.22 6.87 -23.43
C ILE A 542 -6.29 5.99 -22.60
N THR A 543 -6.81 5.20 -21.66
CA THR A 543 -6.00 4.28 -20.86
C THR A 543 -5.32 3.25 -21.76
N ARG A 544 -6.03 2.72 -22.75
CA ARG A 544 -5.56 1.78 -23.76
C ARG A 544 -4.46 2.38 -24.62
N HIS A 545 -4.66 3.60 -25.09
CA HIS A 545 -3.67 4.34 -25.88
C HIS A 545 -2.40 4.63 -25.05
N GLN A 546 -2.53 5.04 -23.80
CA GLN A 546 -1.37 5.25 -22.93
C GLN A 546 -0.63 3.93 -22.64
N ARG A 547 -1.32 2.79 -22.52
CA ARG A 547 -0.66 1.47 -22.39
C ARG A 547 0.19 1.13 -23.62
N LEU A 548 -0.33 1.38 -24.83
CA LEU A 548 0.44 1.25 -26.08
C LEU A 548 1.70 2.12 -26.06
N LEU A 549 1.57 3.40 -25.69
CA LEU A 549 2.69 4.36 -25.60
C LEU A 549 3.67 4.10 -24.44
N LEU A 550 3.34 3.18 -23.53
CA LEU A 550 4.14 2.83 -22.35
C LEU A 550 4.82 1.46 -22.50
N GLY A 551 4.21 0.51 -23.21
CA GLY A 551 4.68 -0.88 -23.29
C GLY A 551 4.36 -1.61 -24.59
N GLY A 552 4.04 -0.91 -25.67
CA GLY A 552 3.76 -1.50 -26.98
C GLY A 552 2.43 -2.26 -27.01
N HIS A 553 2.19 -2.97 -28.11
CA HIS A 553 0.92 -3.67 -28.36
C HIS A 553 0.58 -4.73 -27.31
N GLU A 554 1.57 -5.42 -26.73
CA GLU A 554 1.33 -6.46 -25.71
C GLU A 554 0.81 -5.88 -24.39
N ALA A 555 1.25 -4.66 -24.03
CA ALA A 555 0.84 -4.01 -22.78
C ALA A 555 -0.59 -3.43 -22.81
N VAL A 556 -1.21 -3.36 -23.99
CA VAL A 556 -2.57 -2.87 -24.21
C VAL A 556 -3.58 -3.65 -23.37
N ASP A 557 -3.59 -4.97 -23.56
CA ASP A 557 -4.46 -5.90 -22.83
C ASP A 557 -3.66 -6.69 -21.76
N GLY A 558 -2.35 -6.84 -21.94
CA GLY A 558 -1.42 -7.47 -20.99
C GLY A 558 -0.89 -6.53 -19.91
N ARG A 559 0.21 -6.90 -19.27
CA ARG A 559 0.82 -6.13 -18.16
C ARG A 559 1.74 -5.02 -18.69
N LEU A 560 1.76 -3.84 -18.04
CA LEU A 560 2.79 -2.84 -18.32
C LEU A 560 4.18 -3.39 -17.95
N PRO A 561 5.19 -3.32 -18.83
CA PRO A 561 6.55 -3.75 -18.50
C PRO A 561 7.12 -2.93 -17.35
N SER A 562 7.90 -3.57 -16.47
CA SER A 562 8.57 -2.89 -15.38
C SER A 562 9.63 -1.92 -15.92
N ARG A 563 9.38 -0.60 -15.78
CA ARG A 563 10.34 0.44 -16.18
C ARG A 563 11.35 0.77 -15.10
N ALA A 564 11.07 0.46 -13.84
CA ALA A 564 11.99 0.77 -12.73
C ALA A 564 13.39 0.16 -13.00
N PRO A 565 14.47 0.90 -12.74
CA PRO A 565 15.81 0.32 -12.80
C PRO A 565 15.94 -0.80 -11.76
N PRO A 566 16.76 -1.84 -12.02
CA PRO A 566 16.99 -2.92 -11.06
C PRO A 566 17.53 -2.35 -9.74
N ARG A 567 16.81 -2.59 -8.63
CA ARG A 567 17.29 -2.23 -7.30
C ARG A 567 18.42 -3.17 -6.89
N ASP A 568 19.65 -2.68 -6.98
CA ASP A 568 20.88 -3.36 -6.57
C ASP A 568 21.19 -4.71 -7.25
N VAL A 569 21.80 -4.64 -8.45
CA VAL A 569 23.13 -5.26 -8.51
C VAL A 569 24.04 -4.31 -7.76
N ARG A 570 24.42 -4.65 -6.52
CA ARG A 570 25.41 -3.86 -5.78
C ARG A 570 26.71 -3.86 -6.59
N VAL A 571 26.99 -2.73 -7.24
CA VAL A 571 28.32 -2.47 -7.80
C VAL A 571 29.30 -2.64 -6.64
N PRO A 572 30.29 -3.54 -6.73
CA PRO A 572 31.30 -3.66 -5.69
C PRO A 572 31.93 -2.29 -5.49
N GLN A 573 31.88 -1.77 -4.27
CA GLN A 573 32.63 -0.55 -3.95
C GLN A 573 34.09 -0.84 -4.30
N ALA A 574 34.61 -0.18 -5.34
CA ALA A 574 36.00 -0.31 -5.72
C ALA A 574 36.83 0.06 -4.50
N GLU A 575 37.65 -0.88 -4.01
CA GLU A 575 38.55 -0.58 -2.90
C GLU A 575 39.41 0.64 -3.29
N PRO A 576 39.64 1.58 -2.37
CA PRO A 576 40.44 2.77 -2.66
C PRO A 576 41.83 2.32 -3.10
N THR A 577 42.12 2.49 -4.39
CA THR A 577 43.36 2.03 -5.00
C THR A 577 44.55 2.72 -4.34
N GLN A 578 45.27 1.96 -3.50
CA GLN A 578 46.54 2.41 -2.97
C GLN A 578 47.49 2.73 -4.13
N SER A 579 48.12 3.89 -4.06
CA SER A 579 49.07 4.37 -5.06
C SER A 579 50.28 3.44 -5.13
N LEU A 580 50.39 2.68 -6.23
CA LEU A 580 51.59 1.91 -6.53
C LEU A 580 52.17 2.25 -7.91
N ASN A 581 53.39 2.77 -7.81
CA ASN A 581 54.33 3.19 -8.83
C ASN A 581 54.32 2.42 -10.17
N LEU A 582 54.34 3.22 -11.24
CA LEU A 582 54.87 2.94 -12.58
C LEU A 582 55.88 1.79 -12.69
N ARG A 583 55.61 0.84 -13.61
CA ARG A 583 56.60 0.29 -14.57
C ARG A 583 55.90 -0.33 -15.79
N PRO A 584 56.42 -0.17 -17.03
CA PRO A 584 55.75 -0.63 -18.26
C PRO A 584 56.17 -2.04 -18.69
N GLY A 585 55.29 -2.78 -19.39
CA GLY A 585 55.62 -4.11 -19.91
C GLY A 585 54.59 -4.77 -20.86
N THR A 586 54.82 -4.62 -22.16
CA THR A 586 54.54 -5.59 -23.25
C THR A 586 53.12 -6.19 -23.43
N ARG A 587 52.36 -5.52 -24.32
CA ARG A 587 51.65 -6.07 -25.52
C ARG A 587 51.74 -7.58 -25.78
N LYS A 588 50.59 -8.21 -26.03
CA LYS A 588 50.45 -9.26 -27.05
C LYS A 588 49.00 -9.32 -27.58
N GLU A 589 48.85 -9.14 -28.89
CA GLU A 589 47.59 -9.43 -29.59
C GLU A 589 47.32 -10.94 -29.60
N ARG A 590 46.04 -11.33 -29.65
CA ARG A 590 45.53 -12.48 -30.40
C ARG A 590 44.06 -12.25 -30.78
N ASP A 591 43.83 -12.12 -32.08
CA ASP A 591 42.53 -12.40 -32.71
C ASP A 591 42.21 -13.91 -32.64
N VAL A 592 40.94 -14.27 -32.86
CA VAL A 592 40.48 -15.33 -33.78
C VAL A 592 38.95 -15.55 -33.60
N GLU A 593 38.23 -15.43 -34.72
CA GLU A 593 36.98 -16.12 -35.15
C GLU A 593 35.90 -16.41 -34.08
N GLN A 594 34.69 -15.82 -34.12
CA GLN A 594 33.66 -15.90 -35.17
C GLN A 594 33.20 -17.35 -35.46
N LEU A 595 32.03 -17.72 -34.93
CA LEU A 595 31.10 -18.68 -35.54
C LEU A 595 29.68 -18.33 -35.07
N ASP A 596 28.76 -18.27 -36.02
CA ASP A 596 27.33 -18.04 -35.80
C ASP A 596 26.64 -19.36 -35.42
N GLU A 597 25.59 -19.30 -34.61
CA GLU A 597 24.50 -20.28 -34.65
C GLU A 597 23.20 -19.61 -34.13
N GLU A 598 22.15 -19.74 -34.92
CA GLU A 598 20.79 -19.24 -34.65
C GLU A 598 20.07 -20.22 -33.72
N GLU A 599 19.19 -19.75 -32.82
CA GLU A 599 17.84 -20.34 -32.62
C GLU A 599 16.95 -19.50 -31.68
N GLU A 600 15.65 -19.82 -31.73
CA GLU A 600 14.51 -19.07 -31.20
C GLU A 600 14.42 -19.08 -29.67
N SER A 601 13.81 -18.04 -29.07
CA SER A 601 13.36 -18.07 -27.67
C SER A 601 12.03 -17.33 -27.48
N ASP A 602 10.96 -18.12 -27.34
CA ASP A 602 9.63 -17.67 -26.93
C ASP A 602 9.48 -17.63 -25.38
N GLU A 603 8.60 -16.73 -24.93
CA GLU A 603 7.82 -16.80 -23.67
C GLU A 603 8.56 -16.86 -22.30
N ASP A 604 9.03 -15.70 -21.83
CA ASP A 604 9.33 -15.45 -20.40
C ASP A 604 8.07 -15.07 -19.59
N GLU A 605 7.47 -16.01 -18.86
CA GLU A 605 6.53 -15.71 -17.75
C GLU A 605 7.26 -15.75 -16.38
N GLU A 606 7.51 -14.61 -15.74
CA GLU A 606 7.86 -14.57 -14.31
C GLU A 606 7.11 -13.51 -13.47
N SER A 607 6.97 -13.87 -12.19
CA SER A 607 6.00 -13.34 -11.23
C SER A 607 6.49 -12.16 -10.39
N ASP A 608 5.55 -11.31 -9.93
CA ASP A 608 5.82 -10.30 -8.91
C ASP A 608 6.02 -10.92 -7.52
N GLU A 609 7.24 -10.80 -6.96
CA GLU A 609 7.49 -10.97 -5.53
C GLU A 609 7.85 -9.64 -4.84
N ASP A 610 7.11 -9.31 -3.77
CA ASP A 610 7.30 -8.11 -2.95
C ASP A 610 8.60 -8.17 -2.10
N ALA A 611 9.55 -7.28 -2.39
CA ALA A 611 10.83 -7.22 -1.67
C ALA A 611 10.70 -6.68 -0.23
N ALA A 612 10.64 -7.58 0.76
CA ALA A 612 10.78 -7.25 2.18
C ALA A 612 12.27 -7.14 2.60
N SER A 613 12.84 -5.93 2.53
CA SER A 613 14.25 -5.69 2.89
C SER A 613 14.50 -5.58 4.40
N THR A 614 15.42 -6.39 4.92
CA THR A 614 15.84 -6.42 6.33
C THR A 614 17.03 -5.48 6.61
N GLY A 615 16.74 -4.23 6.98
CA GLY A 615 17.77 -3.30 7.47
C GLY A 615 18.23 -3.61 8.90
N VAL A 616 19.35 -4.32 9.06
CA VAL A 616 20.02 -4.52 10.37
C VAL A 616 21.29 -3.68 10.44
N HIS A 617 21.22 -2.50 11.06
CA HIS A 617 22.42 -1.76 11.48
C HIS A 617 22.85 -2.17 12.91
N PRO A 618 24.16 -2.37 13.16
CA PRO A 618 24.66 -2.75 14.48
C PRO A 618 24.64 -1.54 15.44
N ARG A 619 23.97 -1.68 16.59
CA ARG A 619 24.05 -0.70 17.68
C ARG A 619 25.41 -0.82 18.40
N PRO A 620 26.19 0.27 18.57
CA PRO A 620 27.36 0.25 19.44
C PRO A 620 26.92 0.22 20.92
N ARG A 621 27.28 -0.84 21.64
CA ARG A 621 27.14 -0.92 23.10
C ARG A 621 28.18 -0.01 23.77
N LYS A 622 27.82 1.23 24.12
CA LYS A 622 28.63 2.03 25.05
C LYS A 622 28.48 1.48 26.48
N ARG A 623 29.56 0.91 27.02
CA ARG A 623 29.74 0.74 28.47
C ARG A 623 29.73 2.12 29.14
N LYS A 624 29.20 2.17 30.35
CA LYS A 624 29.17 3.36 31.19
C LYS A 624 30.14 3.15 32.35
N ASP A 625 31.42 3.37 32.07
CA ASP A 625 32.44 3.48 33.11
C ASP A 625 32.34 4.89 33.72
N ARG A 626 32.61 5.00 35.02
CA ARG A 626 32.30 6.14 35.87
C ARG A 626 33.39 6.27 36.90
N ASP A 627 34.25 7.27 36.78
CA ASP A 627 35.17 7.72 37.83
C ASP A 627 35.29 9.27 37.80
N GLU A 628 35.22 9.83 39.01
CA GLU A 628 36.06 10.89 39.61
C GLU A 628 36.25 12.23 38.84
N GLU A 629 35.65 13.34 39.30
CA GLU A 629 36.05 14.23 40.43
C GLU A 629 37.14 15.27 40.10
N THR A 630 36.74 16.54 40.00
CA THR A 630 37.56 17.73 40.30
C THR A 630 36.67 18.84 40.87
N ASN A 631 37.15 19.52 41.92
CA ASN A 631 36.40 20.46 42.77
C ASN A 631 36.47 21.94 42.32
N GLU A 632 35.48 22.69 42.81
CA GLU A 632 35.52 24.12 43.21
C GLU A 632 35.67 25.26 42.16
N PRO A 633 35.26 26.50 42.48
CA PRO A 633 34.36 26.98 43.55
C PRO A 633 33.20 27.89 43.06
N GLU A 634 32.28 28.24 43.98
CA GLU A 634 31.25 29.27 43.81
C GLU A 634 31.84 30.71 43.75
N PRO A 635 31.01 31.74 43.41
CA PRO A 635 30.38 32.48 44.51
C PRO A 635 28.92 32.93 44.29
N GLU A 636 28.16 32.84 45.39
CA GLU A 636 27.17 33.78 45.96
C GLU A 636 26.69 35.00 45.13
N GLU A 637 25.36 35.16 44.93
CA GLU A 637 24.48 35.97 45.80
C GLU A 637 23.04 36.15 45.24
N THR A 638 22.05 35.92 46.11
CA THR A 638 20.86 36.77 46.43
C THR A 638 20.04 37.38 45.23
N ILE A 639 18.72 37.14 45.09
CA ILE A 639 17.63 37.81 45.84
C ILE A 639 16.31 37.00 45.87
N GLN A 640 15.58 37.23 46.97
CA GLN A 640 14.33 36.65 47.48
C GLN A 640 13.06 36.73 46.60
N GLY A 641 12.15 35.77 46.78
CA GLY A 641 10.71 35.88 46.44
C GLY A 641 9.84 34.87 47.20
N LYS A 642 8.98 35.32 48.14
CA LYS A 642 8.22 34.47 49.09
C LYS A 642 6.72 34.35 48.77
N GLY A 643 6.13 33.19 49.06
CA GLY A 643 4.67 32.99 49.29
C GLY A 643 4.31 31.49 49.36
N LYS A 644 4.11 30.86 50.53
CA LYS A 644 2.85 30.76 51.34
C LYS A 644 1.65 30.22 50.54
N GLY A 645 0.90 29.19 50.98
CA GLY A 645 0.93 28.30 52.16
C GLY A 645 0.00 27.09 51.90
N ARG A 646 0.24 25.88 52.44
CA ARG A 646 -0.05 25.38 53.80
C ARG A 646 -1.56 25.23 54.13
N GLN A 647 -2.06 23.99 54.09
CA GLN A 647 -3.02 23.48 55.09
C GLN A 647 -2.97 21.94 55.20
N MET A 648 -3.14 21.44 56.43
CA MET A 648 -3.26 20.02 56.81
C MET A 648 -4.68 19.79 57.34
N ASN A 649 -5.15 18.53 57.35
CA ASN A 649 -5.64 17.77 58.52
C ASN A 649 -6.31 16.46 58.05
N GLU A 650 -5.86 15.29 58.54
CA GLU A 650 -6.39 14.52 59.69
C GLU A 650 -7.65 13.70 59.34
N ASP A 651 -7.56 12.35 59.34
CA ASP A 651 -8.07 11.53 60.46
C ASP A 651 -7.77 10.01 60.30
N LEU A 652 -7.64 9.34 61.45
CA LEU A 652 -7.45 7.89 61.70
C LEU A 652 -8.80 7.27 62.21
N PRO A 653 -8.95 6.00 62.68
CA PRO A 653 -7.98 4.91 62.97
C PRO A 653 -8.49 3.52 62.41
N ASP A 654 -8.13 2.30 62.84
CA ASP A 654 -7.16 1.76 63.81
C ASP A 654 -6.72 0.29 63.48
N ARG A 655 -5.62 -0.18 64.11
CA ARG A 655 -5.30 -1.51 64.72
C ARG A 655 -5.77 -2.89 64.15
N PRO A 656 -5.21 -4.05 64.66
CA PRO A 656 -3.97 -4.26 65.43
C PRO A 656 -3.10 -5.52 65.07
N THR A 657 -1.80 -5.43 65.38
CA THR A 657 -0.90 -6.49 65.93
C THR A 657 -0.71 -7.87 65.23
N LYS A 658 0.56 -8.22 64.97
CA LYS A 658 1.39 -8.98 65.95
C LYS A 658 2.91 -8.90 65.68
N ARG A 659 3.64 -8.98 66.78
CA ARG A 659 5.11 -9.03 67.02
C ARG A 659 5.50 -10.52 67.34
N PRO A 660 6.74 -10.89 67.72
CA PRO A 660 8.02 -10.15 67.79
C PRO A 660 9.30 -10.97 67.35
N ASN A 661 10.49 -10.37 67.57
CA ASN A 661 11.78 -11.00 67.94
C ASN A 661 12.59 -11.78 66.87
N ASP A 662 13.93 -11.87 66.94
CA ASP A 662 14.88 -11.48 68.01
C ASP A 662 16.29 -11.11 67.49
N GLY A 663 17.05 -10.30 68.27
CA GLY A 663 18.52 -10.15 68.34
C GLY A 663 19.38 -9.89 67.07
N GLY A 664 20.51 -9.15 67.13
CA GLY A 664 21.13 -8.41 68.23
C GLY A 664 22.58 -7.98 67.89
N GLU A 665 22.86 -6.68 68.08
CA GLU A 665 24.13 -6.05 68.50
C GLU A 665 25.53 -6.47 67.95
N ALA A 666 26.24 -5.48 67.36
CA ALA A 666 27.54 -4.91 67.80
C ALA A 666 28.81 -5.82 67.94
N SER A 667 30.06 -5.37 67.77
CA SER A 667 30.67 -4.14 67.21
C SER A 667 32.22 -4.33 67.11
N SER A 668 32.93 -3.46 66.37
CA SER A 668 34.41 -3.34 66.35
C SER A 668 35.20 -4.56 65.77
N SER A 669 36.48 -4.51 65.40
CA SER A 669 37.34 -3.46 64.82
C SER A 669 38.65 -4.09 64.27
N THR A 670 39.49 -3.28 63.60
CA THR A 670 40.93 -3.51 63.29
C THR A 670 41.39 -4.58 62.26
N ASN A 671 41.86 -4.05 61.13
CA ASN A 671 43.19 -4.22 60.51
C ASN A 671 43.77 -5.58 60.02
N SER A 672 44.40 -5.44 58.84
CA SER A 672 45.53 -6.19 58.28
C SER A 672 45.25 -7.56 57.65
N GLY A 673 45.85 -7.83 56.48
CA GLY A 673 45.70 -9.11 55.78
C GLY A 673 45.92 -9.11 54.27
N ARG A 674 46.90 -8.35 53.73
CA ARG A 674 47.23 -8.37 52.29
C ARG A 674 47.94 -9.68 51.94
N GLN A 675 47.22 -10.69 51.44
CA GLN A 675 47.83 -11.88 50.82
C GLN A 675 47.18 -12.23 49.47
N LEU A 676 48.04 -12.36 48.46
CA LEU A 676 47.71 -12.96 47.17
C LEU A 676 47.33 -14.43 47.37
N ARG A 677 46.26 -14.91 46.73
CA ARG A 677 46.21 -16.28 46.21
C ARG A 677 45.19 -16.47 45.10
N SER A 678 45.67 -17.10 44.02
CA SER A 678 44.96 -17.99 43.07
C SER A 678 43.50 -17.71 42.73
N GLN A 679 43.26 -17.38 41.45
CA GLN A 679 41.95 -17.47 40.82
C GLN A 679 41.45 -18.94 40.80
N THR A 680 40.71 -19.34 41.83
CA THR A 680 39.86 -20.53 41.76
C THR A 680 38.53 -20.11 41.13
N ARG A 681 38.31 -20.50 39.87
CA ARG A 681 37.10 -20.19 39.11
C ARG A 681 35.91 -20.93 39.74
N LYS A 682 35.16 -20.26 40.63
CA LYS A 682 33.88 -20.79 41.13
C LYS A 682 32.90 -20.95 39.97
N GLU A 683 32.41 -22.16 39.81
CA GLU A 683 31.23 -22.46 39.02
C GLU A 683 30.02 -21.88 39.77
N ASN A 684 29.48 -20.77 39.27
CA ASN A 684 28.23 -20.23 39.78
C ASN A 684 27.08 -20.96 39.11
N GLU A 685 26.43 -21.81 39.91
CA GLU A 685 24.98 -22.03 39.98
C GLU A 685 24.20 -21.91 38.66
N THR A 686 23.77 -23.07 38.19
CA THR A 686 22.76 -23.28 37.15
C THR A 686 21.49 -22.49 37.45
N GLY A 687 21.27 -21.38 36.73
CA GLY A 687 19.92 -20.82 36.63
C GLY A 687 19.00 -21.85 35.99
N GLU A 688 17.90 -22.19 36.65
CA GLU A 688 16.90 -23.11 36.11
C GLU A 688 16.45 -22.60 34.73
N ALA A 689 16.66 -23.43 33.71
CA ALA A 689 16.21 -23.12 32.36
C ALA A 689 14.68 -23.04 32.39
N ASP A 690 14.13 -21.84 32.16
CA ASP A 690 12.71 -21.50 32.21
C ASP A 690 11.87 -22.59 31.51
N THR A 691 11.32 -23.53 32.30
CA THR A 691 10.84 -24.79 31.75
C THR A 691 9.64 -24.51 30.86
N LEU A 692 9.77 -24.84 29.58
CA LEU A 692 8.88 -24.38 28.54
C LEU A 692 7.51 -25.08 28.67
N GLN A 693 6.63 -24.59 29.53
CA GLN A 693 5.33 -25.19 29.81
C GLN A 693 4.37 -24.93 28.63
N ILE A 694 3.67 -25.99 28.22
CA ILE A 694 2.51 -25.92 27.33
C ILE A 694 1.31 -25.70 28.25
N ASP A 695 0.47 -24.74 27.92
CA ASP A 695 -0.70 -24.39 28.74
C ASP A 695 -1.69 -25.56 28.76
N GLU A 696 -2.21 -25.96 29.93
CA GLU A 696 -3.27 -26.96 30.05
C GLU A 696 -4.57 -26.53 29.35
N GLN A 697 -4.75 -25.21 29.15
CA GLN A 697 -5.84 -24.59 28.38
C GLN A 697 -5.56 -24.50 26.87
N ALA A 698 -4.41 -24.99 26.39
CA ALA A 698 -4.08 -25.01 24.97
C ALA A 698 -5.15 -25.80 24.19
N LYS A 699 -5.81 -25.13 23.23
CA LYS A 699 -6.98 -25.68 22.51
C LYS A 699 -6.72 -27.04 21.86
N ILE A 700 -5.47 -27.26 21.44
CA ILE A 700 -5.00 -28.53 20.87
C ILE A 700 -5.22 -29.73 21.81
N LEU A 701 -5.09 -29.54 23.13
CA LEU A 701 -5.29 -30.60 24.11
C LEU A 701 -6.75 -31.05 24.20
N VAL A 702 -7.70 -30.26 23.67
CA VAL A 702 -9.14 -30.58 23.66
C VAL A 702 -9.50 -31.52 22.49
N LEU A 703 -8.64 -31.64 21.47
CA LEU A 703 -8.86 -32.54 20.31
C LEU A 703 -8.93 -34.02 20.69
N LEU A 704 -8.18 -34.41 21.73
CA LEU A 704 -8.09 -35.77 22.24
C LEU A 704 -8.92 -35.98 23.50
N ASP A 705 -9.80 -35.02 23.85
CA ASP A 705 -10.71 -35.22 24.98
C ASP A 705 -11.84 -36.19 24.60
N LYS A 706 -11.95 -37.27 25.37
CA LYS A 706 -12.92 -38.35 25.18
C LYS A 706 -14.37 -37.84 25.09
N ASN A 707 -14.76 -36.90 25.96
CA ASN A 707 -16.13 -36.37 25.97
C ASN A 707 -16.37 -35.46 24.76
N LYS A 708 -15.39 -34.64 24.38
CA LYS A 708 -15.45 -33.79 23.19
C LYS A 708 -15.57 -34.62 21.91
N LEU A 709 -14.79 -35.69 21.78
CA LEU A 709 -14.87 -36.62 20.64
C LEU A 709 -16.25 -37.27 20.56
N GLN A 710 -16.81 -37.75 21.67
CA GLN A 710 -18.17 -38.30 21.72
C GLN A 710 -19.25 -37.29 21.31
N GLN A 711 -19.17 -36.05 21.81
CA GLN A 711 -20.08 -34.97 21.41
C GLN A 711 -20.00 -34.66 19.92
N GLU A 712 -18.78 -34.63 19.35
CA GLU A 712 -18.62 -34.36 17.93
C GLU A 712 -19.10 -35.55 17.09
N ILE A 713 -18.88 -36.82 17.50
CA ILE A 713 -19.46 -38.00 16.83
C ILE A 713 -20.99 -37.95 16.82
N GLN A 714 -21.62 -37.57 17.94
CA GLN A 714 -23.08 -37.38 18.00
C GLN A 714 -23.54 -36.28 17.04
N ARG A 715 -22.85 -35.13 17.03
CA ARG A 715 -23.13 -34.02 16.11
C ARG A 715 -22.95 -34.42 14.64
N LEU A 716 -21.89 -35.15 14.32
CA LEU A 716 -21.61 -35.67 12.99
C LEU A 716 -22.67 -36.66 12.55
N THR A 717 -23.12 -37.55 13.44
CA THR A 717 -24.18 -38.53 13.17
C THR A 717 -25.53 -37.84 12.95
N ALA A 718 -25.79 -36.69 13.58
CA ALA A 718 -26.99 -35.88 13.36
C ALA A 718 -26.94 -35.08 12.04
N ILE A 719 -25.76 -34.66 11.58
CA ILE A 719 -25.57 -33.94 10.30
C ILE A 719 -25.50 -34.91 9.11
N ALA A 720 -24.91 -36.10 9.30
CA ALA A 720 -24.79 -37.11 8.27
C ALA A 720 -26.20 -37.55 7.81
N PRO A 721 -26.62 -37.22 6.57
CA PRO A 721 -27.96 -37.56 6.12
C PRO A 721 -28.08 -39.08 6.05
N SER A 722 -29.23 -39.62 6.46
CA SER A 722 -29.47 -41.07 6.47
C SER A 722 -29.06 -41.69 5.13
N ALA A 723 -28.41 -42.86 5.15
CA ALA A 723 -27.73 -43.45 3.99
C ALA A 723 -28.57 -43.65 2.71
N LYS A 724 -29.89 -43.42 2.77
CA LYS A 724 -30.83 -43.41 1.65
C LYS A 724 -30.85 -42.09 0.85
N THR A 725 -30.27 -41.01 1.36
CA THR A 725 -30.28 -39.70 0.69
C THR A 725 -29.38 -39.69 -0.54
N ASN A 726 -29.88 -39.22 -1.69
CA ASN A 726 -29.12 -39.22 -2.94
C ASN A 726 -27.90 -38.30 -2.86
N LEU A 727 -26.72 -38.88 -2.63
CA LEU A 727 -25.44 -38.21 -2.43
C LEU A 727 -25.03 -37.27 -3.56
N ARG A 728 -25.50 -37.48 -4.81
CA ARG A 728 -25.25 -36.51 -5.90
C ARG A 728 -25.81 -35.12 -5.57
N SER A 729 -26.89 -35.03 -4.79
CA SER A 729 -27.48 -33.75 -4.37
C SER A 729 -26.77 -33.06 -3.20
N ILE A 730 -25.74 -33.68 -2.61
CA ILE A 730 -24.95 -33.11 -1.50
C ILE A 730 -23.70 -32.40 -2.04
N TYR A 731 -23.08 -32.95 -3.09
CA TYR A 731 -21.89 -32.37 -3.73
C TYR A 731 -22.20 -31.40 -4.87
N GLY A 732 -23.43 -31.41 -5.37
CA GLY A 732 -23.94 -30.35 -6.23
C GLY A 732 -24.16 -29.08 -5.41
N LEU A 733 -23.09 -28.30 -5.20
CA LEU A 733 -23.21 -26.96 -4.60
C LEU A 733 -24.23 -26.15 -5.41
N PRO A 734 -25.21 -25.49 -4.77
CA PRO A 734 -26.18 -24.66 -5.47
C PRO A 734 -25.43 -23.54 -6.20
N SER A 735 -25.83 -23.23 -7.43
CA SER A 735 -25.22 -22.09 -8.16
C SER A 735 -25.45 -20.79 -7.39
N ILE A 736 -24.55 -19.82 -7.57
CA ILE A 736 -24.66 -18.49 -6.93
C ILE A 736 -26.05 -17.88 -7.22
N SER A 737 -26.57 -18.05 -8.44
CA SER A 737 -27.92 -17.64 -8.83
C SER A 737 -29.04 -18.33 -8.05
N GLN A 738 -28.90 -19.61 -7.68
CA GLN A 738 -29.88 -20.33 -6.87
C GLN A 738 -29.84 -19.90 -5.40
N LEU A 739 -28.65 -19.65 -4.84
CA LEU A 739 -28.51 -19.09 -3.50
C LEU A 739 -29.10 -17.68 -3.44
N ALA A 740 -28.76 -16.82 -4.40
CA ALA A 740 -29.34 -15.47 -4.50
C ALA A 740 -30.87 -15.52 -4.58
N ALA A 741 -31.45 -16.32 -5.47
CA ALA A 741 -32.91 -16.43 -5.60
C ALA A 741 -33.62 -16.94 -4.33
N ILE A 742 -33.01 -17.86 -3.58
CA ILE A 742 -33.51 -18.31 -2.28
C ILE A 742 -33.40 -17.18 -1.26
N SER A 743 -32.22 -16.58 -1.10
CA SER A 743 -31.97 -15.50 -0.14
C SER A 743 -32.88 -14.28 -0.38
N THR A 744 -32.97 -13.78 -1.61
CA THR A 744 -33.89 -12.69 -1.98
C THR A 744 -35.32 -13.04 -1.60
N SER A 745 -35.80 -14.26 -1.93
CA SER A 745 -37.16 -14.66 -1.57
C SER A 745 -37.43 -14.70 -0.07
N LEU A 746 -36.46 -15.16 0.72
CA LEU A 746 -36.59 -15.25 2.18
C LEU A 746 -36.47 -13.87 2.84
N LEU A 747 -35.62 -13.00 2.32
CA LEU A 747 -35.50 -11.60 2.76
C LEU A 747 -36.76 -10.81 2.42
N THR A 748 -37.28 -10.92 1.19
CA THR A 748 -38.56 -10.29 0.80
C THR A 748 -39.68 -10.71 1.76
N PHE A 749 -39.79 -11.99 2.09
CA PHE A 749 -40.79 -12.46 3.07
C PHE A 749 -40.53 -11.95 4.50
N ALA A 750 -39.27 -11.88 4.94
CA ALA A 750 -38.92 -11.41 6.28
C ALA A 750 -39.10 -9.89 6.48
N TYR A 751 -39.07 -9.10 5.40
CA TYR A 751 -39.27 -7.65 5.41
C TYR A 751 -40.65 -7.20 4.89
N GLN A 752 -41.57 -8.13 4.65
CA GLN A 752 -42.97 -7.81 4.34
C GLN A 752 -43.67 -7.30 5.60
N GLU A 753 -44.12 -6.04 5.58
CA GLU A 753 -44.94 -5.48 6.66
C GLU A 753 -46.27 -6.21 6.79
N SER A 754 -46.61 -6.63 8.01
CA SER A 754 -47.82 -7.41 8.31
C SER A 754 -49.13 -6.68 7.98
N ASP A 755 -49.08 -5.36 7.94
CA ASP A 755 -50.27 -4.50 8.00
C ASP A 755 -50.81 -4.18 6.58
N ASN A 756 -50.02 -4.47 5.54
CA ASN A 756 -50.28 -4.11 4.14
C ASN A 756 -50.58 -5.33 3.22
N ILE A 757 -50.63 -6.56 3.75
CA ILE A 757 -50.84 -7.79 2.97
C ILE A 757 -52.11 -8.48 3.47
N GLU A 758 -53.02 -8.85 2.56
CA GLU A 758 -54.16 -9.67 2.96
C GLU A 758 -53.68 -11.02 3.49
N ALA A 759 -54.23 -11.47 4.63
CA ALA A 759 -53.89 -12.75 5.24
C ALA A 759 -54.10 -13.95 4.28
N SER A 760 -54.99 -13.80 3.29
CA SER A 760 -55.22 -14.72 2.17
C SER A 760 -53.96 -14.90 1.30
N GLU A 761 -53.33 -13.79 0.88
CA GLU A 761 -52.11 -13.78 0.05
C GLU A 761 -50.91 -14.31 0.83
N MET A 762 -50.75 -13.90 2.09
CA MET A 762 -49.69 -14.43 2.96
C MET A 762 -49.83 -15.97 3.13
N ALA A 763 -51.06 -16.47 3.31
CA ALA A 763 -51.33 -17.91 3.40
C ALA A 763 -51.02 -18.67 2.09
N MET A 764 -51.26 -18.06 0.91
CA MET A 764 -50.89 -18.66 -0.38
C MET A 764 -49.38 -18.69 -0.62
N ASN A 765 -48.63 -17.71 -0.12
CA ASN A 765 -47.17 -17.63 -0.28
C ASN A 765 -46.40 -18.54 0.69
N LEU A 766 -46.94 -18.80 1.89
CA LEU A 766 -46.29 -19.59 2.94
C LEU A 766 -45.75 -20.97 2.49
N PRO A 767 -46.47 -21.81 1.72
CA PRO A 767 -45.94 -23.10 1.24
C PRO A 767 -44.67 -22.95 0.38
N GLY A 768 -44.62 -21.92 -0.47
CA GLY A 768 -43.45 -21.62 -1.31
C GLY A 768 -42.25 -21.13 -0.50
N ILE A 769 -42.49 -20.32 0.54
CA ILE A 769 -41.47 -19.89 1.49
C ILE A 769 -40.96 -21.07 2.33
N TRP A 770 -41.85 -21.94 2.82
CA TRP A 770 -41.48 -23.12 3.58
C TRP A 770 -40.60 -24.07 2.76
N ALA A 771 -40.95 -24.31 1.49
CA ALA A 771 -40.11 -25.09 0.57
C ALA A 771 -38.72 -24.46 0.34
N LYS A 772 -38.63 -23.12 0.30
CA LYS A 772 -37.36 -22.39 0.19
C LYS A 772 -36.54 -22.46 1.49
N LEU A 773 -37.17 -22.41 2.67
CA LEU A 773 -36.52 -22.62 3.97
C LEU A 773 -35.93 -24.03 4.08
N HIS A 774 -36.70 -25.08 3.77
CA HIS A 774 -36.19 -26.46 3.74
C HIS A 774 -35.05 -26.65 2.73
N LYS A 775 -35.12 -25.98 1.58
CA LYS A 775 -34.04 -26.00 0.59
C LYS A 775 -32.80 -25.25 1.09
N ALA A 776 -32.95 -24.12 1.77
CA ALA A 776 -31.86 -23.37 2.39
C ALA A 776 -31.17 -24.19 3.48
N ASP A 777 -31.92 -24.80 4.39
CA ASP A 777 -31.41 -25.66 5.47
C ASP A 777 -30.66 -26.88 4.93
N LYS A 778 -31.22 -27.57 3.92
CA LYS A 778 -30.53 -28.66 3.21
C LYS A 778 -29.25 -28.18 2.53
N ASN A 779 -29.27 -27.00 1.91
CA ASN A 779 -28.08 -26.42 1.27
C ASN A 779 -27.00 -26.08 2.30
N ILE A 780 -27.35 -25.46 3.42
CA ILE A 780 -26.42 -25.15 4.53
C ILE A 780 -25.80 -26.44 5.08
N SER A 781 -26.61 -27.47 5.34
CA SER A 781 -26.13 -28.79 5.77
C SER A 781 -25.18 -29.43 4.75
N SER A 782 -25.48 -29.32 3.45
CA SER A 782 -24.62 -29.84 2.38
C SER A 782 -23.31 -29.05 2.25
N MET A 783 -23.37 -27.72 2.36
CA MET A 783 -22.18 -26.85 2.38
C MET A 783 -21.28 -27.15 3.57
N ALA A 784 -21.85 -27.41 4.76
CA ALA A 784 -21.07 -27.81 5.94
C ALA A 784 -20.34 -29.15 5.74
N ILE A 785 -20.96 -30.11 5.04
CA ILE A 785 -20.31 -31.38 4.65
C ILE A 785 -19.16 -31.13 3.66
N VAL A 786 -19.37 -30.30 2.64
CA VAL A 786 -18.34 -29.97 1.63
C VAL A 786 -17.17 -29.19 2.24
N ASP A 787 -17.43 -28.15 3.02
CA ASP A 787 -16.43 -27.36 3.75
C ASP A 787 -15.53 -28.24 4.61
N ARG A 788 -16.13 -29.16 5.39
CA ARG A 788 -15.39 -30.08 6.27
C ARG A 788 -14.48 -31.03 5.50
N ILE A 789 -14.93 -31.53 4.34
CA ILE A 789 -14.14 -32.42 3.48
C ILE A 789 -13.02 -31.64 2.78
N LEU A 790 -13.28 -30.40 2.34
CA LEU A 790 -12.24 -29.53 1.77
C LEU A 790 -11.15 -29.23 2.80
N LYS A 791 -11.52 -28.85 4.03
CA LYS A 791 -10.60 -28.67 5.16
C LYS A 791 -9.78 -29.93 5.41
N HIS A 792 -10.41 -31.09 5.59
CA HIS A 792 -9.71 -32.37 5.73
C HIS A 792 -8.74 -32.64 4.58
N THR A 793 -9.15 -32.39 3.34
CA THR A 793 -8.32 -32.63 2.13
C THR A 793 -7.10 -31.70 2.11
N ILE A 794 -7.25 -30.43 2.48
CA ILE A 794 -6.13 -29.49 2.63
C ILE A 794 -5.17 -29.98 3.73
N LEU A 795 -5.68 -30.38 4.90
CA LEU A 795 -4.87 -30.89 6.01
C LEU A 795 -4.10 -32.17 5.63
N VAL A 796 -4.75 -33.13 4.97
CA VAL A 796 -4.08 -34.35 4.45
C VAL A 796 -3.03 -33.99 3.40
N GLY A 797 -3.35 -33.09 2.47
CA GLY A 797 -2.42 -32.62 1.43
C GLY A 797 -1.16 -31.99 2.04
N THR A 798 -1.32 -31.04 2.95
CA THR A 798 -0.20 -30.38 3.63
C THR A 798 0.62 -31.37 4.46
N TRP A 799 -0.01 -32.28 5.20
CA TRP A 799 0.72 -33.31 5.95
C TRP A 799 1.49 -34.26 5.03
N LYS A 800 0.92 -34.70 3.91
CA LYS A 800 1.59 -35.58 2.95
C LYS A 800 2.77 -34.90 2.27
N ALA A 801 2.60 -33.66 1.81
CA ALA A 801 3.68 -32.87 1.21
C ALA A 801 4.81 -32.61 2.21
N TRP A 802 4.47 -32.20 3.45
CA TRP A 802 5.43 -32.00 4.53
C TRP A 802 6.19 -33.28 4.87
N ARG A 803 5.50 -34.41 5.03
CA ARG A 803 6.12 -35.71 5.35
C ARG A 803 7.06 -36.15 4.24
N PHE A 804 6.62 -36.06 2.99
CA PHE A 804 7.45 -36.41 1.84
C PHE A 804 8.75 -35.59 1.83
N LEU A 805 8.69 -34.26 2.04
CA LEU A 805 9.88 -33.42 1.94
C LEU A 805 10.75 -33.43 3.23
N GLU A 806 10.16 -33.29 4.40
CA GLU A 806 10.92 -33.11 5.67
C GLU A 806 11.33 -34.43 6.34
N ILE A 807 10.64 -35.54 6.03
CA ILE A 807 10.97 -36.89 6.54
C ILE A 807 11.49 -37.78 5.41
N ASP A 808 10.69 -38.07 4.39
CA ASP A 808 11.04 -39.14 3.44
C ASP A 808 12.26 -38.73 2.56
N CYS A 809 12.29 -37.50 2.03
CA CYS A 809 13.43 -36.95 1.30
C CYS A 809 14.64 -36.66 2.21
N ARG A 810 14.42 -36.31 3.49
CA ARG A 810 15.49 -36.16 4.49
C ARG A 810 16.21 -37.48 4.69
N ASN A 811 15.46 -38.53 5.02
CA ASN A 811 15.98 -39.88 5.22
C ASN A 811 16.71 -40.36 3.97
N ALA A 812 16.18 -40.07 2.78
CA ALA A 812 16.85 -40.37 1.51
C ALA A 812 18.19 -39.62 1.32
N CYS A 813 18.32 -38.37 1.77
CA CYS A 813 19.59 -37.65 1.75
C CYS A 813 20.58 -38.21 2.80
N GLU A 814 20.09 -38.56 3.98
CA GLU A 814 20.89 -39.15 5.07
C GLU A 814 21.40 -40.55 4.69
N ASP A 815 20.56 -41.38 4.05
CA ASP A 815 20.93 -42.66 3.43
C ASP A 815 22.07 -42.54 2.40
N VAL A 816 22.07 -41.44 1.62
CA VAL A 816 23.09 -41.17 0.59
C VAL A 816 24.44 -40.77 1.21
N LEU A 817 24.42 -40.02 2.32
CA LEU A 817 25.62 -39.44 2.94
C LEU A 817 26.22 -40.33 4.03
N PHE A 818 25.40 -40.97 4.87
CA PHE A 818 25.85 -41.89 5.92
C PHE A 818 26.01 -43.32 5.40
N GLU A 819 24.95 -43.90 4.82
CA GLU A 819 24.93 -45.31 4.40
C GLU A 819 25.47 -45.53 2.98
N LYS A 820 25.77 -44.45 2.25
CA LYS A 820 26.26 -44.44 0.86
C LYS A 820 25.33 -45.13 -0.15
N LYS A 821 24.06 -45.31 0.21
CA LYS A 821 23.01 -45.84 -0.68
C LYS A 821 22.89 -44.98 -1.93
N ILE A 822 22.43 -45.58 -3.02
CA ILE A 822 22.09 -44.90 -4.27
C ILE A 822 20.57 -44.88 -4.38
N ASN A 823 20.00 -43.68 -4.41
CA ASN A 823 18.58 -43.42 -4.64
C ASN A 823 18.44 -42.22 -5.59
N TRP A 824 17.21 -41.79 -5.90
CA TRP A 824 16.95 -40.74 -6.87
C TRP A 824 17.51 -39.36 -6.48
N LEU A 825 17.75 -39.10 -5.19
CA LEU A 825 18.40 -37.88 -4.70
C LEU A 825 19.93 -37.94 -4.69
N ALA A 826 20.52 -39.13 -4.87
CA ALA A 826 21.95 -39.34 -4.66
C ALA A 826 22.86 -38.41 -5.47
N LYS A 827 22.46 -38.06 -6.70
CA LYS A 827 23.17 -37.10 -7.55
C LYS A 827 23.13 -35.70 -6.93
N LEU A 828 21.93 -35.18 -6.66
CA LEU A 828 21.71 -33.85 -6.09
C LEU A 828 22.40 -33.67 -4.74
N THR A 829 22.17 -34.60 -3.79
CA THR A 829 22.72 -34.52 -2.43
C THR A 829 24.25 -34.55 -2.43
N ARG A 830 24.87 -35.39 -3.27
CA ARG A 830 26.34 -35.44 -3.38
C ARG A 830 26.91 -34.18 -4.02
N THR A 831 26.34 -33.71 -5.13
CA THR A 831 26.78 -32.45 -5.76
C THR A 831 26.74 -31.26 -4.79
N ILE A 832 25.70 -31.17 -3.95
CA ILE A 832 25.60 -30.13 -2.91
C ILE A 832 26.61 -30.36 -1.78
N TYR A 833 26.79 -31.60 -1.31
CA TYR A 833 27.76 -31.94 -0.27
C TYR A 833 29.20 -31.62 -0.70
N ASP A 834 29.63 -32.15 -1.85
CA ASP A 834 30.97 -31.99 -2.39
C ASP A 834 31.29 -30.50 -2.63
N HIS A 835 30.32 -29.73 -3.16
CA HIS A 835 30.46 -28.28 -3.33
C HIS A 835 30.68 -27.54 -2.00
N GLN A 836 30.02 -27.96 -0.92
CA GLN A 836 30.15 -27.36 0.41
C GLN A 836 31.41 -27.81 1.16
N THR A 837 31.87 -29.05 0.99
CA THR A 837 33.10 -29.55 1.64
C THR A 837 34.36 -29.02 0.97
N ASP A 838 34.36 -28.96 -0.36
CA ASP A 838 35.56 -28.66 -1.16
C ASP A 838 35.80 -27.15 -1.31
N ARG A 839 34.89 -26.33 -0.78
CA ARG A 839 34.90 -24.85 -0.83
C ARG A 839 35.03 -24.31 -2.25
N GLN A 840 34.24 -24.85 -3.16
CA GLN A 840 34.25 -24.43 -4.56
C GLN A 840 33.94 -22.91 -4.65
N PRO A 841 34.76 -22.11 -5.34
CA PRO A 841 34.67 -20.65 -5.32
C PRO A 841 33.58 -20.07 -6.23
N TYR A 842 32.99 -20.90 -7.10
CA TYR A 842 31.96 -20.52 -8.08
C TYR A 842 30.54 -20.72 -7.52
N VAL A 843 29.55 -20.09 -8.15
CA VAL A 843 28.14 -20.35 -7.86
C VAL A 843 27.77 -21.70 -8.46
N LEU A 844 27.30 -22.66 -7.64
CA LEU A 844 26.79 -23.93 -8.15
C LEU A 844 25.37 -23.73 -8.68
N GLU A 845 25.18 -23.95 -9.97
CA GLU A 845 23.86 -23.94 -10.61
C GLU A 845 23.35 -25.38 -10.74
N LEU A 846 22.11 -25.59 -10.31
CA LEU A 846 21.45 -26.88 -10.31
C LEU A 846 20.15 -26.77 -11.10
N ASP A 847 20.04 -27.55 -12.17
CA ASP A 847 18.82 -27.68 -12.96
C ASP A 847 17.90 -28.75 -12.37
N SER A 848 16.61 -28.41 -12.20
CA SER A 848 15.58 -29.33 -11.74
C SER A 848 15.43 -30.55 -12.65
N GLN A 849 15.58 -30.42 -13.97
CA GLN A 849 15.48 -31.56 -14.92
C GLN A 849 16.52 -32.65 -14.63
N GLY A 850 17.68 -32.25 -14.11
CA GLY A 850 18.76 -33.16 -13.74
C GLY A 850 18.44 -34.11 -12.57
N THR A 851 17.32 -33.91 -11.87
CA THR A 851 16.81 -34.71 -10.74
C THR A 851 15.33 -35.08 -10.88
N LEU A 852 14.51 -34.19 -11.46
CA LEU A 852 13.06 -34.27 -11.61
C LEU A 852 12.66 -34.03 -13.10
N PRO A 853 12.97 -34.98 -14.02
CA PRO A 853 12.84 -34.79 -15.48
C PRO A 853 11.40 -34.72 -16.01
N GLN A 854 10.40 -34.57 -15.13
CA GLN A 854 8.98 -34.40 -15.47
C GLN A 854 8.41 -33.09 -14.90
N LEU A 855 9.22 -32.30 -14.19
CA LEU A 855 8.82 -30.99 -13.70
C LEU A 855 8.82 -30.01 -14.88
N VAL A 856 7.71 -29.31 -15.10
CA VAL A 856 7.58 -28.29 -16.14
C VAL A 856 6.94 -27.06 -15.49
N PRO A 857 7.52 -25.85 -15.63
CA PRO A 857 8.78 -25.54 -16.33
C PRO A 857 10.05 -26.08 -15.64
N PRO A 858 11.20 -26.17 -16.35
CA PRO A 858 12.50 -26.33 -15.72
C PRO A 858 12.79 -25.17 -14.74
N SER A 859 13.61 -25.41 -13.72
CA SER A 859 13.92 -24.41 -12.69
C SER A 859 15.38 -24.52 -12.24
N ILE A 860 16.12 -23.42 -12.31
CA ILE A 860 17.55 -23.38 -12.00
C ILE A 860 17.78 -22.81 -10.60
N LYS A 861 18.26 -23.65 -9.67
CA LYS A 861 18.65 -23.23 -8.32
C LYS A 861 20.12 -22.83 -8.29
N LYS A 862 20.40 -21.57 -7.92
CA LYS A 862 21.77 -21.07 -7.68
C LYS A 862 22.14 -21.18 -6.19
N ILE A 863 23.18 -21.95 -5.89
CA ILE A 863 23.79 -22.09 -4.56
C ILE A 863 25.06 -21.23 -4.51
N LYS A 864 25.13 -20.36 -3.49
CA LYS A 864 26.25 -19.42 -3.33
C LYS A 864 27.53 -20.16 -2.85
N PRO A 865 28.72 -19.69 -3.25
CA PRO A 865 29.99 -20.21 -2.76
C PRO A 865 30.04 -20.23 -1.23
N THR A 866 30.51 -21.34 -0.65
CA THR A 866 30.60 -21.48 0.80
C THR A 866 32.00 -21.09 1.31
N THR A 867 32.09 -19.97 2.04
CA THR A 867 33.35 -19.49 2.63
C THR A 867 33.79 -20.26 3.88
N ALA A 868 32.87 -20.99 4.52
CA ALA A 868 33.12 -21.70 5.77
C ALA A 868 33.28 -23.21 5.55
N CYS A 869 34.46 -23.75 5.89
CA CYS A 869 34.68 -25.19 5.89
C CYS A 869 33.74 -25.87 6.91
N ARG A 870 32.83 -26.72 6.43
CA ARG A 870 32.07 -27.64 7.30
C ARG A 870 32.68 -29.02 7.19
N VAL A 871 32.80 -29.72 8.32
CA VAL A 871 33.30 -31.09 8.39
C VAL A 871 32.45 -31.91 9.36
N GLY A 872 32.42 -33.24 9.19
CA GLY A 872 31.63 -34.14 10.02
C GLY A 872 30.11 -33.96 9.89
N SER A 873 29.38 -34.21 10.98
CA SER A 873 27.90 -34.11 11.04
C SER A 873 27.38 -32.74 10.59
N ASN A 874 28.07 -31.66 10.96
CA ASN A 874 27.67 -30.28 10.61
C ASN A 874 27.72 -30.00 9.09
N ALA A 875 28.53 -30.75 8.33
CA ALA A 875 28.51 -30.70 6.86
C ALA A 875 27.31 -31.46 6.30
N ILE A 876 27.05 -32.65 6.84
CA ILE A 876 25.96 -33.54 6.42
C ILE A 876 24.60 -32.86 6.67
N GLU A 877 24.34 -32.36 7.88
CA GLU A 877 23.09 -31.64 8.20
C GLU A 877 22.88 -30.42 7.31
N HIS A 878 23.95 -29.71 6.94
CA HIS A 878 23.85 -28.55 6.07
C HIS A 878 23.57 -28.93 4.61
N ALA A 879 24.24 -29.96 4.09
CA ALA A 879 24.00 -30.47 2.75
C ALA A 879 22.58 -31.06 2.62
N VAL A 880 22.10 -31.79 3.63
CA VAL A 880 20.69 -32.24 3.72
C VAL A 880 19.75 -31.03 3.72
N SER A 881 20.00 -30.01 4.55
CA SER A 881 19.14 -28.81 4.58
C SER A 881 19.08 -28.12 3.23
N VAL A 882 20.22 -27.88 2.58
CA VAL A 882 20.31 -27.17 1.29
C VAL A 882 19.76 -28.00 0.13
N THR A 883 19.88 -29.34 0.19
CA THR A 883 19.19 -30.25 -0.74
C THR A 883 17.68 -30.10 -0.62
N LEU A 884 17.15 -30.11 0.60
CA LEU A 884 15.72 -29.95 0.85
C LEU A 884 15.23 -28.53 0.53
N ASP A 885 16.05 -27.49 0.70
CA ASP A 885 15.75 -26.12 0.26
C ASP A 885 15.68 -26.01 -1.28
N THR A 886 16.55 -26.74 -1.97
CA THR A 886 16.58 -26.82 -3.45
C THR A 886 15.35 -27.53 -4.00
N LEU A 887 15.04 -28.72 -3.46
CA LEU A 887 13.81 -29.46 -3.77
C LEU A 887 12.56 -28.65 -3.42
N GLY A 888 12.59 -27.92 -2.30
CA GLY A 888 11.50 -27.04 -1.89
C GLY A 888 11.23 -25.96 -2.92
N GLU A 889 12.25 -25.26 -3.38
CA GLU A 889 12.11 -24.22 -4.42
C GLU A 889 11.57 -24.79 -5.74
N TRP A 890 12.09 -25.94 -6.20
CA TRP A 890 11.61 -26.60 -7.42
C TRP A 890 10.17 -27.11 -7.32
N LEU A 891 9.72 -27.55 -6.14
CA LEU A 891 8.38 -28.13 -5.94
C LEU A 891 7.34 -27.10 -5.44
N GLY A 892 7.66 -25.80 -5.44
CA GLY A 892 6.76 -24.76 -4.92
C GLY A 892 6.51 -24.84 -3.40
N TYR A 893 7.44 -25.45 -2.66
CA TYR A 893 7.39 -25.63 -1.21
C TYR A 893 8.42 -24.71 -0.52
N PRO A 894 8.02 -23.52 -0.03
CA PRO A 894 8.92 -22.53 0.56
C PRO A 894 9.39 -22.98 1.95
N ARG A 895 10.69 -23.27 2.06
CA ARG A 895 11.35 -23.61 3.33
C ARG A 895 12.01 -22.42 4.03
N LYS A 896 12.17 -21.30 3.33
CA LYS A 896 12.80 -20.07 3.83
C LYS A 896 12.03 -19.51 5.04
N GLY A 897 12.76 -18.93 5.99
CA GLY A 897 12.20 -18.45 7.24
C GLY A 897 11.29 -17.24 7.06
N GLY A 898 10.25 -17.11 7.90
CA GLY A 898 9.31 -15.99 7.86
C GLY A 898 7.87 -16.44 8.03
N LYS A 899 6.93 -15.75 7.36
CA LYS A 899 5.51 -16.16 7.30
C LYS A 899 5.32 -17.44 6.48
N GLU A 900 6.13 -17.65 5.44
CA GLU A 900 6.12 -18.84 4.57
C GLU A 900 6.43 -20.13 5.34
N ALA A 901 7.35 -20.08 6.31
CA ALA A 901 7.68 -21.22 7.19
C ALA A 901 6.52 -21.68 8.11
N LEU A 902 5.34 -21.06 8.04
CA LEU A 902 4.13 -21.53 8.73
C LEU A 902 3.80 -22.98 8.35
N TRP A 903 4.03 -23.40 7.11
CA TRP A 903 3.62 -24.72 6.61
C TRP A 903 4.47 -25.84 7.22
N ARG A 904 5.75 -25.57 7.54
CA ARG A 904 6.61 -26.48 8.30
C ARG A 904 6.04 -26.70 9.71
N LYS A 905 5.59 -25.63 10.38
CA LYS A 905 4.95 -25.69 11.70
C LYS A 905 3.58 -26.39 11.65
N GLN A 906 2.82 -26.21 10.58
CA GLN A 906 1.55 -26.90 10.34
C GLN A 906 1.75 -28.40 10.11
N GLY A 907 2.72 -28.79 9.29
CA GLY A 907 3.00 -30.19 9.00
C GLY A 907 3.53 -30.96 10.22
N SER A 908 4.42 -30.36 11.03
CA SER A 908 4.85 -30.96 12.31
C SER A 908 3.68 -31.22 13.26
N LEU A 909 2.79 -30.24 13.42
CA LEU A 909 1.55 -30.37 14.20
C LEU A 909 0.69 -31.54 13.69
N LEU A 910 0.43 -31.58 12.39
CA LEU A 910 -0.40 -32.63 11.79
C LEU A 910 0.26 -34.01 11.89
N ASN A 911 1.59 -34.07 11.82
CA ASN A 911 2.32 -35.32 11.98
C ASN A 911 2.18 -35.90 13.39
N ILE A 912 2.31 -35.09 14.45
CA ILE A 912 2.09 -35.53 15.84
C ILE A 912 0.68 -36.14 15.99
N LEU A 913 -0.35 -35.47 15.47
CA LEU A 913 -1.74 -35.96 15.56
C LEU A 913 -1.93 -37.31 14.84
N VAL A 914 -1.25 -37.53 13.70
CA VAL A 914 -1.30 -38.80 12.97
C VAL A 914 -0.44 -39.88 13.63
N SER A 915 0.74 -39.55 14.16
CA SER A 915 1.60 -40.49 14.91
C SER A 915 0.86 -41.07 16.11
N LEU A 916 0.23 -40.21 16.91
CA LEU A 916 -0.47 -40.60 18.14
C LEU A 916 -1.72 -41.44 17.89
N THR A 917 -2.46 -41.19 16.80
CA THR A 917 -3.72 -41.89 16.50
C THR A 917 -3.61 -43.01 15.47
N GLY A 918 -2.58 -42.99 14.63
CA GLY A 918 -2.36 -43.94 13.52
C GLY A 918 -3.16 -43.63 12.24
N ASN A 919 -3.99 -42.58 12.21
CA ASN A 919 -4.81 -42.21 11.05
C ASN A 919 -4.95 -40.68 10.93
N SER A 920 -5.60 -40.19 9.87
CA SER A 920 -5.87 -38.74 9.67
C SER A 920 -7.28 -38.31 10.07
N HIS A 921 -8.04 -39.13 10.81
CA HIS A 921 -9.47 -38.88 11.06
C HIS A 921 -9.72 -37.65 11.95
N LEU A 922 -8.75 -37.26 12.79
CA LEU A 922 -8.78 -35.98 13.52
C LEU A 922 -8.82 -34.74 12.60
N PHE A 923 -8.43 -34.85 11.33
CA PHE A 923 -8.47 -33.73 10.38
C PHE A 923 -9.92 -33.40 9.95
N PHE A 924 -10.90 -34.23 10.30
CA PHE A 924 -12.32 -33.88 10.21
C PHE A 924 -12.82 -33.03 11.38
N LEU A 925 -11.99 -32.64 12.36
CA LEU A 925 -12.43 -31.77 13.47
C LEU A 925 -12.18 -30.29 13.15
N GLU A 926 -13.18 -29.43 13.38
CA GLU A 926 -13.04 -27.98 13.17
C GLU A 926 -11.95 -27.38 14.08
N ASP A 927 -11.82 -27.90 15.30
CA ASP A 927 -10.77 -27.50 16.24
C ASP A 927 -9.36 -27.84 15.68
N THR A 928 -9.20 -28.89 14.86
CA THR A 928 -7.94 -29.21 14.17
C THR A 928 -7.65 -28.19 13.06
N TRP A 929 -8.67 -27.75 12.32
CA TRP A 929 -8.54 -26.68 11.33
C TRP A 929 -8.15 -25.35 11.98
N VAL A 930 -8.76 -24.99 13.12
CA VAL A 930 -8.40 -23.81 13.90
C VAL A 930 -6.96 -23.90 14.43
N ALA A 931 -6.52 -25.09 14.87
CA ALA A 931 -5.15 -25.31 15.30
C ALA A 931 -4.15 -25.19 14.14
N TYR A 932 -4.48 -25.75 12.97
CA TYR A 932 -3.72 -25.63 11.74
C TYR A 932 -3.58 -24.17 11.27
N GLN A 933 -4.64 -23.36 11.30
CA GLN A 933 -4.55 -21.96 10.88
C GLN A 933 -3.60 -21.13 11.76
N ASN A 934 -3.38 -21.51 13.02
CA ASN A 934 -2.45 -20.81 13.90
C ASN A 934 -1.85 -21.74 14.98
N PRO A 935 -0.84 -22.58 14.63
CA PRO A 935 -0.28 -23.57 15.54
C PRO A 935 0.28 -22.92 16.81
N LYS A 936 0.91 -21.75 16.68
CA LYS A 936 1.45 -20.97 17.80
C LYS A 936 0.37 -20.58 18.81
N LYS A 937 -0.78 -20.07 18.36
CA LYS A 937 -1.91 -19.70 19.25
C LYS A 937 -2.63 -20.93 19.81
N ALA A 938 -2.59 -22.06 19.10
CA ALA A 938 -3.21 -23.31 19.54
C ALA A 938 -2.43 -24.01 20.67
N ILE A 939 -1.10 -23.92 20.65
CA ILE A 939 -0.16 -24.47 21.65
C ILE A 939 0.07 -23.47 22.78
N PHE A 940 0.17 -22.18 22.48
CA PHE A 940 0.48 -21.12 23.44
C PHE A 940 -0.59 -20.00 23.43
N PRO A 941 -1.73 -20.18 24.12
CA PRO A 941 -2.72 -19.12 24.28
C PRO A 941 -2.17 -17.98 25.15
N GLY A 942 -1.63 -16.93 24.51
CA GLY A 942 -1.29 -15.67 25.18
C GLY A 942 0.15 -15.16 25.03
N THR A 943 1.11 -15.95 24.52
CA THR A 943 2.50 -15.49 24.35
C THR A 943 2.79 -14.99 22.93
N SER A 944 2.62 -13.69 22.72
CA SER A 944 3.01 -12.97 21.49
C SER A 944 4.52 -12.76 21.35
N GLY A 945 5.32 -13.84 21.36
CA GLY A 945 6.78 -13.73 21.26
C GLY A 945 7.53 -15.00 20.89
N ARG A 946 7.34 -16.10 21.63
CA ARG A 946 8.16 -17.33 21.51
C ARG A 946 8.05 -17.99 20.12
N ASP A 947 9.17 -18.39 19.54
CA ASP A 947 9.17 -19.26 18.36
C ASP A 947 8.94 -20.72 18.78
N ILE A 948 8.38 -21.53 17.87
CA ILE A 948 8.19 -22.96 18.09
C ILE A 948 9.47 -23.66 17.65
N THR A 949 10.26 -24.16 18.60
CA THR A 949 11.46 -24.97 18.37
C THR A 949 11.11 -26.46 18.33
N ASP A 950 12.01 -27.31 17.86
CA ASP A 950 11.76 -28.76 17.77
C ASP A 950 11.49 -29.41 19.15
N GLN A 951 12.11 -28.88 20.21
CA GLN A 951 11.83 -29.28 21.59
C GLN A 951 10.37 -29.01 22.02
N VAL A 952 9.71 -28.00 21.45
CA VAL A 952 8.27 -27.76 21.70
C VAL A 952 7.42 -28.84 21.04
N TRP A 953 7.81 -29.31 19.84
CA TRP A 953 7.09 -30.37 19.15
C TRP A 953 7.17 -31.70 19.91
N THR A 954 8.36 -32.12 20.35
CA THR A 954 8.51 -33.30 21.20
C THR A 954 7.69 -33.18 22.49
N LYS A 955 7.80 -32.05 23.20
CA LYS A 955 7.04 -31.85 24.44
C LYS A 955 5.52 -31.82 24.23
N LEU A 956 5.06 -31.35 23.06
CA LEU A 956 3.64 -31.38 22.71
C LEU A 956 3.17 -32.82 22.45
N GLU A 957 3.97 -33.63 21.77
CA GLU A 957 3.72 -35.06 21.57
C GLU A 957 3.65 -35.80 22.91
N ASP A 958 4.63 -35.62 23.81
CA ASP A 958 4.66 -36.18 25.17
C ASP A 958 3.39 -35.83 25.98
N VAL A 959 2.97 -34.55 25.95
CA VAL A 959 1.80 -34.05 26.69
C VAL A 959 0.49 -34.61 26.12
N LEU A 960 0.38 -34.72 24.80
CA LEU A 960 -0.79 -35.31 24.14
C LEU A 960 -0.85 -36.82 24.39
N GLU A 961 0.27 -37.54 24.32
CA GLU A 961 0.35 -38.97 24.62
C GLU A 961 -0.01 -39.26 26.09
N HIS A 962 0.57 -38.51 27.03
CA HIS A 962 0.23 -38.61 28.45
C HIS A 962 -1.27 -38.36 28.68
N LYS A 963 -1.87 -37.38 27.99
CA LYS A 963 -3.30 -37.11 28.08
C LYS A 963 -4.16 -38.25 27.50
N MET A 964 -3.75 -38.84 26.37
CA MET A 964 -4.43 -40.02 25.82
C MET A 964 -4.38 -41.21 26.79
N ASN A 965 -3.20 -41.48 27.36
CA ASN A 965 -3.02 -42.54 28.35
C ASN A 965 -3.89 -42.31 29.59
N ALA A 966 -3.95 -41.09 30.11
CA ALA A 966 -4.78 -40.72 31.26
C ALA A 966 -6.30 -40.82 31.02
N GLN A 967 -6.76 -40.68 29.78
CA GLN A 967 -8.18 -40.79 29.40
C GLN A 967 -8.58 -42.13 28.76
N GLY A 968 -7.62 -43.06 28.59
CA GLY A 968 -7.80 -44.34 27.91
C GLY A 968 -7.39 -44.28 26.43
N TYR A 969 -6.12 -44.59 26.15
CA TYR A 969 -5.51 -44.46 24.81
C TYR A 969 -6.31 -45.20 23.72
N GLU A 970 -6.64 -46.47 23.94
CA GLU A 970 -7.41 -47.29 22.99
C GLU A 970 -8.86 -46.80 22.83
N GLU A 971 -9.46 -46.22 23.86
CA GLU A 971 -10.83 -45.66 23.77
C GLU A 971 -10.85 -44.38 22.93
N ILE A 972 -9.86 -43.50 23.11
CA ILE A 972 -9.70 -42.31 22.26
C ILE A 972 -9.43 -42.72 20.82
N LYS A 973 -8.55 -43.70 20.60
CA LYS A 973 -8.24 -44.22 19.26
C LYS A 973 -9.48 -44.80 18.57
N ALA A 974 -10.30 -45.56 19.30
CA ALA A 974 -11.59 -46.05 18.82
C ALA A 974 -12.57 -44.92 18.48
N LEU A 975 -12.65 -43.87 19.29
CA LEU A 975 -13.48 -42.69 19.00
C LEU A 975 -13.00 -41.92 17.77
N VAL A 976 -11.69 -41.77 17.59
CA VAL A 976 -11.10 -41.17 16.37
C VAL A 976 -11.42 -42.02 15.13
N GLU A 977 -11.43 -43.35 15.26
CA GLU A 977 -11.86 -44.25 14.19
C GLU A 977 -13.37 -44.13 13.89
N GLU A 978 -14.23 -43.95 14.90
CA GLU A 978 -15.66 -43.66 14.71
C GLU A 978 -15.89 -42.33 13.96
N VAL A 979 -15.09 -41.27 14.25
CA VAL A 979 -15.10 -40.03 13.44
C VAL A 979 -14.76 -40.33 11.98
N GLY A 980 -13.75 -41.17 11.73
CA GLY A 980 -13.38 -41.63 10.38
C GLY A 980 -14.52 -42.36 9.68
N LYS A 981 -15.16 -43.32 10.35
CA LYS A 981 -16.32 -44.07 9.83
C LYS A 981 -17.49 -43.16 9.47
N ALA A 982 -17.76 -42.12 10.25
CA ALA A 982 -18.83 -41.16 9.96
C ALA A 982 -18.60 -40.38 8.64
N TRP A 983 -17.35 -40.08 8.31
CA TRP A 983 -17.00 -39.34 7.09
C TRP A 983 -16.58 -40.20 5.89
N SER A 984 -16.15 -41.44 6.11
CA SER A 984 -15.66 -42.35 5.05
C SER A 984 -16.64 -42.50 3.87
N PRO A 985 -17.97 -42.72 4.06
CA PRO A 985 -18.93 -42.80 2.96
C PRO A 985 -18.93 -41.55 2.05
N HIS A 986 -18.70 -40.37 2.64
CA HIS A 986 -18.66 -39.11 1.93
C HIS A 986 -17.38 -38.95 1.09
N VAL A 987 -16.22 -39.32 1.64
CA VAL A 987 -14.94 -39.30 0.92
C VAL A 987 -14.93 -40.32 -0.22
N THR A 988 -15.34 -41.56 0.05
CA THR A 988 -15.42 -42.62 -0.98
C THR A 988 -16.35 -42.20 -2.12
N LYS A 989 -17.45 -41.50 -1.83
CA LYS A 989 -18.36 -41.04 -2.88
C LYS A 989 -17.76 -39.92 -3.73
N LEU A 990 -17.02 -38.99 -3.14
CA LEU A 990 -16.29 -37.95 -3.88
C LEU A 990 -15.20 -38.55 -4.78
N GLN A 991 -14.44 -39.53 -4.28
CA GLN A 991 -13.47 -40.27 -5.08
C GLN A 991 -14.14 -40.95 -6.28
N ALA A 992 -15.28 -41.62 -6.08
CA ALA A 992 -16.04 -42.23 -7.16
C ALA A 992 -16.58 -41.21 -8.19
N ILE A 993 -16.99 -40.01 -7.75
CA ILE A 993 -17.41 -38.92 -8.65
C ILE A 993 -16.21 -38.40 -9.47
N HIS A 994 -15.04 -38.25 -8.85
CA HIS A 994 -13.83 -37.82 -9.52
C HIS A 994 -13.34 -38.85 -10.55
N GLN A 995 -13.34 -40.13 -10.19
CA GLN A 995 -13.00 -41.24 -11.09
C GLN A 995 -13.96 -41.34 -12.28
N ALA A 996 -15.27 -41.18 -12.06
CA ALA A 996 -16.25 -41.13 -13.14
C ALA A 996 -15.92 -40.00 -14.13
N LYS A 997 -15.66 -38.79 -13.63
CA LYS A 997 -15.28 -37.63 -14.44
C LYS A 997 -13.97 -37.85 -15.22
N GLN A 998 -12.95 -38.47 -14.61
CA GLN A 998 -11.71 -38.84 -15.31
C GLN A 998 -11.93 -39.88 -16.41
N ASN A 999 -12.89 -40.79 -16.23
CA ASN A 999 -13.28 -41.81 -17.19
C ASN A 999 -14.30 -41.32 -18.24
N GLY A 1000 -14.69 -40.03 -18.23
CA GLY A 1000 -15.67 -39.46 -19.17
C GLY A 1000 -17.13 -39.89 -18.92
N GLN A 1001 -17.48 -40.27 -17.68
CA GLN A 1001 -18.83 -40.68 -17.24
C GLN A 1001 -19.54 -39.65 -16.34
#